data_AF-M2R938-F1
#
_entry.id   AF-M2R938-F1
#
_cell.length_a   1.000
_cell.length_b   1.000
_cell.length_c   1.000
_cell.angle_alpha   90.00
_cell.angle_beta   90.00
_cell.angle_gamma   90.00
#
_symmetry.space_group_name_H-M   'P 1'
#
loop_
_entity.id
_entity.type
_entity.pdbx_description
1 polymer ?
#
loop_
_entity_poly.entity_id
_entity_poly.type
_entity_poly.pdbx_seq_one_letter_code
_entity_poly.pdbx_strand_id
1 'polypeptide(L)'
;MLEGAQSWLGVALPLLPKNEPVPVVKASIRLLRYIFANGSDVPEFQRHLCIPNVPKFSSALVTVANQHGDIDVKVLSIETLTHLIQVYPSLHRSLHAGISTMALHYLNGPNPRPIPPIVVQAASQLYSVLHLTGGKVGAANLWRKSLDDTVNFAWASLMRLRTTYKPPAPATTILTPGPSNEDPLVAIPLHLERLRAAIRVLKDHCRTITPRPVTFPIGAAVRLCMTLLSCARDEEAQGPIDQTLRNLEAAIVPALWTLACELIVDLAASMNTLLTPHVPRLFSYLSYHLEQKRTPSQHISVLRSVISLLQHTHALHDPTLSSRLARTVLPLLSVILSSEHQAPDGTAQSTLQNKGRKGKKRARGYEGDEVFKVTREVVCPKPEDGDALIAAFRAIDLVVRKAPLTPAIHSVVARTMLSIYLALPRIPPGILSPDTTLHTKIYAEVQIIALGLASGTSSTMSKSMALAINTVLHGTRELSQPIIQREIDLLLHPRMPPLVRSLPHVETISLFRAEESQEEMDTRHALGLRTEEDSSHPASSDAMAAVHSPPVITRDRRQTEATSDIPAAGTSTTISVSSSVAPPRSAPTQIPAPYVPAATSRSDAIDTILQAAEHPRSVAPMPQRTSAVPSLPAPLASVGQPSKASSIETPTNTSSSIPSGNKATVTAPIDEDDDDDEPMPTINMESDSDDSD
;
A
#
# COMPACT_ATOMS: atom_id res chain seq x y z
N MET A 1 -24.66 -27.78 29.55
CA MET A 1 -24.14 -26.64 28.74
C MET A 1 -25.26 -25.71 28.28
N LEU A 2 -26.28 -26.22 27.58
CA LEU A 2 -27.39 -25.42 27.04
C LEU A 2 -28.15 -24.60 28.10
N GLU A 3 -28.59 -25.23 29.20
CA GLU A 3 -29.34 -24.56 30.27
C GLU A 3 -28.55 -23.42 30.93
N GLY A 4 -27.27 -23.67 31.22
CA GLY A 4 -26.37 -22.65 31.77
C GLY A 4 -26.20 -21.46 30.81
N ALA A 5 -25.99 -21.73 29.52
CA ALA A 5 -25.88 -20.68 28.51
C ALA A 5 -27.18 -19.86 28.39
N GLN A 6 -28.34 -20.51 28.42
CA GLN A 6 -29.65 -19.85 28.39
C GLN A 6 -29.87 -18.96 29.62
N SER A 7 -29.50 -19.43 30.81
CA SER A 7 -29.56 -18.65 32.05
C SER A 7 -28.69 -17.39 31.95
N TRP A 8 -27.42 -17.53 31.54
CA TRP A 8 -26.50 -16.40 31.38
C TRP A 8 -26.94 -15.41 30.30
N LEU A 9 -27.51 -15.92 29.20
CA LEU A 9 -28.07 -15.08 28.14
C LEU A 9 -29.22 -14.21 28.68
N GLY A 10 -30.12 -14.79 29.48
CA GLY A 10 -31.23 -14.07 30.11
C GLY A 10 -30.78 -12.96 31.05
N VAL A 11 -29.60 -13.08 31.65
CA VAL A 11 -28.99 -12.05 32.51
C VAL A 11 -28.25 -11.00 31.69
N ALA A 12 -27.37 -11.41 30.77
CA ALA A 12 -26.44 -10.51 30.11
C ALA A 12 -27.07 -9.69 28.97
N LEU A 13 -27.98 -10.27 28.19
CA LEU A 13 -28.57 -9.59 27.02
C LEU A 13 -29.37 -8.33 27.41
N PRO A 14 -30.21 -8.33 28.47
CA PRO A 14 -30.94 -7.13 28.89
C PRO A 14 -30.07 -6.02 29.50
N LEU A 15 -28.79 -6.26 29.79
CA LEU A 15 -27.87 -5.25 30.32
C LEU A 15 -27.34 -4.31 29.23
N LEU A 16 -27.29 -4.76 27.97
CA LEU A 16 -26.77 -3.97 26.86
C LEU A 16 -27.56 -2.68 26.55
N PRO A 17 -28.91 -2.69 26.48
CA PRO A 17 -29.66 -1.46 26.25
C PRO A 17 -29.78 -0.56 27.48
N LYS A 18 -29.40 -1.03 28.67
CA LYS A 18 -29.46 -0.27 29.92
C LYS A 18 -28.20 0.58 30.08
N ASN A 19 -28.32 1.69 30.80
CA ASN A 19 -27.18 2.54 31.15
C ASN A 19 -26.36 1.93 32.29
N GLU A 20 -25.73 0.79 32.02
CA GLU A 20 -24.89 0.07 32.97
C GLU A 20 -23.44 0.59 32.96
N PRO A 21 -22.65 0.37 34.03
CA PRO A 21 -21.24 0.74 34.04
C PRO A 21 -20.44 0.06 32.93
N VAL A 22 -19.46 0.78 32.36
CA VAL A 22 -18.60 0.32 31.25
C VAL A 22 -18.04 -1.10 31.45
N PRO A 23 -17.51 -1.48 32.63
CA PRO A 23 -17.00 -2.84 32.85
C PRO A 23 -18.09 -3.92 32.70
N VAL A 24 -19.31 -3.63 33.14
CA VAL A 24 -20.47 -4.56 33.06
C VAL A 24 -20.89 -4.75 31.61
N VAL A 25 -20.96 -3.67 30.82
CA VAL A 25 -21.29 -3.75 29.39
C VAL A 25 -20.20 -4.54 28.64
N LYS A 26 -18.91 -4.24 28.86
CA LYS A 26 -17.80 -4.97 28.24
C LYS A 26 -17.82 -6.46 28.60
N ALA A 27 -18.06 -6.80 29.87
CA ALA A 27 -18.16 -8.19 30.32
C ALA A 27 -19.36 -8.91 29.68
N SER A 28 -20.51 -8.24 29.58
CA SER A 28 -21.71 -8.78 28.95
C SER A 28 -21.49 -9.08 27.47
N ILE A 29 -20.90 -8.14 26.72
CA ILE A 29 -20.59 -8.35 25.29
C ILE A 29 -19.62 -9.54 25.11
N ARG A 30 -18.56 -9.62 25.92
CA ARG A 30 -17.57 -10.71 25.83
C ARG A 30 -18.17 -12.07 26.18
N LEU A 31 -18.99 -12.13 27.23
CA LEU A 31 -19.69 -13.36 27.62
C LEU A 31 -20.62 -13.84 26.52
N LEU A 32 -21.46 -12.95 25.98
CA LEU A 32 -22.40 -13.27 24.91
C LEU A 32 -21.67 -13.70 23.63
N ARG A 33 -20.60 -12.98 23.25
CA ARG A 33 -19.73 -13.37 22.13
C ARG A 33 -19.15 -14.77 22.34
N TYR A 34 -18.65 -15.07 23.53
CA TYR A 34 -18.09 -16.38 23.86
C TYR A 34 -19.15 -17.50 23.76
N ILE A 35 -20.34 -17.29 24.32
CA ILE A 35 -21.45 -18.24 24.27
C ILE A 35 -21.83 -18.54 22.81
N PHE A 36 -21.97 -17.52 21.97
CA PHE A 36 -22.34 -17.72 20.57
C PHE A 36 -21.20 -18.30 19.73
N ALA A 37 -19.94 -17.90 19.95
CA ALA A 37 -18.81 -18.41 19.18
C ALA A 37 -18.55 -19.91 19.42
N ASN A 38 -18.63 -20.38 20.68
CA ASN A 38 -18.40 -21.80 20.99
C ASN A 38 -19.62 -22.69 20.71
N GLY A 39 -20.78 -22.08 20.40
CA GLY A 39 -22.01 -22.78 20.06
C GLY A 39 -22.15 -23.13 18.58
N SER A 40 -21.21 -22.73 17.73
CA SER A 40 -21.30 -22.91 16.28
C SER A 40 -21.29 -24.37 15.84
N ASP A 41 -20.69 -25.26 16.60
CA ASP A 41 -20.43 -26.63 16.13
C ASP A 41 -21.47 -27.64 16.62
N VAL A 42 -22.42 -27.21 17.46
CA VAL A 42 -23.46 -28.06 18.05
C VAL A 42 -24.84 -27.67 17.48
N PRO A 43 -25.43 -28.45 16.56
CA PRO A 43 -26.68 -28.10 15.88
C PRO A 43 -27.86 -27.84 16.83
N GLU A 44 -27.97 -28.61 17.90
CA GLU A 44 -29.02 -28.41 18.92
C GLU A 44 -28.85 -27.08 19.65
N PHE A 45 -27.61 -26.69 19.95
CA PHE A 45 -27.30 -25.42 20.58
C PHE A 45 -27.63 -24.26 19.64
N GLN A 46 -27.29 -24.39 18.35
CA GLN A 46 -27.68 -23.41 17.35
C GLN A 46 -29.19 -23.24 17.28
N ARG A 47 -29.94 -24.35 17.16
CA ARG A 47 -31.39 -24.35 16.99
C ARG A 47 -32.12 -23.71 18.16
N HIS A 48 -31.76 -24.09 19.38
CA HIS A 48 -32.48 -23.67 20.58
C HIS A 48 -31.99 -22.32 21.13
N LEU A 49 -30.69 -22.00 20.98
CA LEU A 49 -30.09 -20.82 21.59
C LEU A 49 -29.67 -19.77 20.55
N CYS A 50 -28.83 -20.11 19.57
CA CYS A 50 -28.21 -19.11 18.71
C CYS A 50 -29.22 -18.45 17.76
N ILE A 51 -29.97 -19.25 17.00
CA ILE A 51 -30.92 -18.75 15.99
C ILE A 51 -31.89 -17.68 16.54
N PRO A 52 -32.59 -17.89 17.67
CA PRO A 52 -33.54 -16.90 18.17
C PRO A 52 -32.91 -15.68 18.85
N ASN A 53 -31.63 -15.76 19.26
CA ASN A 53 -31.02 -14.74 20.12
C ASN A 53 -29.90 -13.94 19.46
N VAL A 54 -29.19 -14.48 18.46
CA VAL A 54 -28.14 -13.76 17.73
C VAL A 54 -28.67 -12.47 17.09
N PRO A 55 -29.82 -12.46 16.37
CA PRO A 55 -30.34 -11.19 15.82
C PRO A 55 -30.66 -10.15 16.89
N LYS A 56 -31.18 -10.57 18.05
CA LYS A 56 -31.48 -9.67 19.17
C LYS A 56 -30.21 -9.07 19.76
N PHE A 57 -29.19 -9.92 19.95
CA PHE A 57 -27.88 -9.46 20.40
C PHE A 57 -27.24 -8.49 19.41
N SER A 58 -27.23 -8.82 18.12
CA SER A 58 -26.68 -7.95 17.09
C SER A 58 -27.42 -6.62 16.98
N SER A 59 -28.74 -6.61 17.12
CA SER A 59 -29.53 -5.36 17.19
C SER A 59 -29.18 -4.52 18.42
N ALA A 60 -28.99 -5.15 19.59
CA ALA A 60 -28.53 -4.47 20.79
C ALA A 60 -27.11 -3.89 20.60
N LEU A 61 -26.19 -4.63 19.97
CA LEU A 61 -24.84 -4.16 19.66
C LEU A 61 -24.85 -2.95 18.71
N VAL A 62 -25.72 -2.93 17.71
CA VAL A 62 -25.90 -1.75 16.83
C VAL A 62 -26.34 -0.53 17.63
N THR A 63 -27.24 -0.72 18.60
CA THR A 63 -27.71 0.36 19.49
C THR A 63 -26.59 0.87 20.39
N VAL A 64 -25.87 -0.04 21.05
CA VAL A 64 -24.71 0.27 21.91
C VAL A 64 -23.62 0.98 21.11
N ALA A 65 -23.27 0.47 19.93
CA ALA A 65 -22.25 1.08 19.08
C ALA A 65 -22.62 2.52 18.72
N ASN A 66 -23.89 2.83 18.42
CA ASN A 66 -24.31 4.19 18.07
C ASN A 66 -24.38 5.13 19.29
N GLN A 67 -25.00 4.69 20.38
CA GLN A 67 -25.43 5.57 21.47
C GLN A 67 -24.42 5.67 22.62
N HIS A 68 -23.56 4.68 22.81
CA HIS A 68 -22.69 4.62 23.99
C HIS A 68 -21.57 5.68 23.93
N GLY A 69 -21.25 6.35 25.03
CA GLY A 69 -20.24 7.41 25.05
C GLY A 69 -18.78 6.92 24.98
N ASP A 70 -18.52 5.73 25.54
CA ASP A 70 -17.18 5.13 25.60
C ASP A 70 -16.71 4.53 24.27
N ILE A 71 -15.52 4.92 23.81
CA ILE A 71 -14.95 4.50 22.52
C ILE A 71 -14.66 3.00 22.49
N ASP A 72 -14.10 2.43 23.56
CA ASP A 72 -13.75 1.02 23.60
C ASP A 72 -14.99 0.12 23.53
N VAL A 73 -16.09 0.52 24.17
CA VAL A 73 -17.37 -0.20 24.07
C VAL A 73 -17.89 -0.18 22.64
N LYS A 74 -17.77 0.94 21.92
CA LYS A 74 -18.13 1.02 20.50
C LYS A 74 -17.28 0.06 19.66
N VAL A 75 -15.95 0.12 19.81
CA VAL A 75 -15.02 -0.76 19.09
C VAL A 75 -15.35 -2.22 19.37
N LEU A 76 -15.49 -2.61 20.64
CA LEU A 76 -15.83 -3.98 21.04
C LEU A 76 -17.17 -4.44 20.45
N SER A 77 -18.18 -3.55 20.39
CA SER A 77 -19.48 -3.87 19.80
C SER A 77 -19.38 -4.12 18.30
N ILE A 78 -18.66 -3.25 17.59
CA ILE A 78 -18.44 -3.35 16.14
C ILE A 78 -17.63 -4.62 15.81
N GLU A 79 -16.53 -4.88 16.51
CA GLU A 79 -15.71 -6.09 16.34
C GLU A 79 -16.50 -7.38 16.65
N THR A 80 -17.38 -7.32 17.64
CA THR A 80 -18.25 -8.45 17.96
C THR A 80 -19.27 -8.70 16.84
N LEU A 81 -19.84 -7.65 16.25
CA LEU A 81 -20.69 -7.77 15.07
C LEU A 81 -19.93 -8.37 13.88
N THR A 82 -18.71 -7.89 13.61
CA THR A 82 -17.83 -8.42 12.54
C THR A 82 -17.65 -9.93 12.70
N HIS A 83 -17.35 -10.38 13.92
CA HIS A 83 -17.18 -11.80 14.22
C HIS A 83 -18.50 -12.59 14.09
N LEU A 84 -19.60 -12.09 14.63
CA LEU A 84 -20.90 -12.78 14.57
C LEU A 84 -21.42 -12.93 13.14
N ILE A 85 -21.16 -11.97 12.25
CA ILE A 85 -21.54 -12.06 10.83
C ILE A 85 -20.76 -13.18 10.14
N GLN A 86 -19.49 -13.38 10.48
CA GLN A 86 -18.69 -14.49 9.93
C GLN A 86 -19.19 -15.85 10.41
N VAL A 87 -19.60 -15.97 11.68
CA VAL A 87 -20.09 -17.23 12.26
C VAL A 87 -21.54 -17.53 11.85
N TYR A 88 -22.41 -16.51 11.82
CA TYR A 88 -23.85 -16.64 11.57
C TYR A 88 -24.35 -15.71 10.44
N PRO A 89 -23.82 -15.82 9.22
CA PRO A 89 -24.10 -14.86 8.15
C PRO A 89 -25.59 -14.75 7.80
N SER A 90 -26.31 -15.87 7.76
CA SER A 90 -27.74 -15.91 7.40
C SER A 90 -28.65 -15.21 8.41
N LEU A 91 -28.28 -15.24 9.70
CA LEU A 91 -29.08 -14.63 10.78
C LEU A 91 -29.04 -13.09 10.75
N HIS A 92 -28.08 -12.50 10.03
CA HIS A 92 -27.89 -11.05 9.94
C HIS A 92 -28.54 -10.44 8.70
N ARG A 93 -29.18 -11.22 7.82
CA ARG A 93 -29.77 -10.72 6.57
C ARG A 93 -30.80 -9.61 6.79
N SER A 94 -31.68 -9.75 7.79
CA SER A 94 -32.67 -8.72 8.14
C SER A 94 -32.06 -7.46 8.76
N LEU A 95 -30.86 -7.58 9.35
CA LEU A 95 -30.14 -6.47 9.98
C LEU A 95 -29.13 -5.80 9.04
N HIS A 96 -28.89 -6.35 7.84
CA HIS A 96 -27.87 -5.87 6.92
C HIS A 96 -27.96 -4.36 6.67
N ALA A 97 -29.16 -3.83 6.39
CA ALA A 97 -29.34 -2.40 6.16
C ALA A 97 -28.93 -1.56 7.38
N GLY A 98 -29.38 -1.93 8.59
CA GLY A 98 -29.05 -1.20 9.82
C GLY A 98 -27.56 -1.27 10.17
N ILE A 99 -26.92 -2.43 9.98
CA ILE A 99 -25.48 -2.59 10.23
C ILE A 99 -24.66 -1.82 9.18
N SER A 100 -25.07 -1.85 7.91
CA SER A 100 -24.44 -1.09 6.83
C SER A 100 -24.54 0.41 7.08
N THR A 101 -25.72 0.93 7.40
CA THR A 101 -25.92 2.35 7.73
C THR A 101 -25.07 2.78 8.93
N MET A 102 -24.99 1.96 9.98
CA MET A 102 -24.13 2.24 11.13
C MET A 102 -22.64 2.27 10.74
N ALA A 103 -22.16 1.29 9.98
CA ALA A 103 -20.77 1.26 9.54
C ALA A 103 -20.46 2.49 8.65
N LEU A 104 -21.33 2.80 7.70
CA LEU A 104 -21.19 3.98 6.82
C LEU A 104 -21.27 5.30 7.59
N HIS A 105 -22.06 5.39 8.67
CA HIS A 105 -22.06 6.56 9.55
C HIS A 105 -20.65 6.83 10.12
N TYR A 106 -19.95 5.79 10.57
CA TYR A 106 -18.58 5.91 11.06
C TYR A 106 -17.55 6.14 9.95
N LEU A 107 -17.77 5.60 8.76
CA LEU A 107 -16.85 5.77 7.62
C LEU A 107 -17.00 7.14 6.93
N ASN A 108 -18.20 7.72 6.96
CA ASN A 108 -18.47 9.01 6.31
C ASN A 108 -17.96 10.22 7.12
N GLY A 109 -17.67 10.06 8.41
CA GLY A 109 -17.20 11.16 9.25
C GLY A 109 -18.31 12.18 9.60
N PRO A 110 -18.61 12.45 10.88
CA PRO A 110 -19.43 13.56 11.30
C PRO A 110 -18.60 14.85 11.24
N ASN A 111 -19.20 15.90 10.67
CA ASN A 111 -18.69 17.25 10.78
C ASN A 111 -19.18 17.85 12.12
N PRO A 112 -18.35 18.47 13.00
CA PRO A 112 -16.94 18.86 12.82
C PRO A 112 -15.90 18.01 13.58
N ARG A 113 -16.31 16.94 14.26
CA ARG A 113 -15.40 16.17 15.11
C ARG A 113 -14.87 14.94 14.39
N PRO A 114 -13.54 14.81 14.19
CA PRO A 114 -12.98 13.65 13.53
C PRO A 114 -13.24 12.38 14.35
N ILE A 115 -13.64 11.30 13.68
CA ILE A 115 -13.84 10.01 14.37
C ILE A 115 -12.48 9.43 14.75
N PRO A 116 -12.34 8.88 15.97
CA PRO A 116 -11.13 8.16 16.37
C PRO A 116 -10.76 7.06 15.35
N PRO A 117 -9.48 6.95 14.93
CA PRO A 117 -9.07 6.04 13.86
C PRO A 117 -9.36 4.57 14.15
N ILE A 118 -9.36 4.18 15.43
CA ILE A 118 -9.70 2.81 15.88
C ILE A 118 -11.17 2.44 15.60
N VAL A 119 -12.10 3.40 15.69
CA VAL A 119 -13.52 3.18 15.38
C VAL A 119 -13.71 3.08 13.87
N VAL A 120 -13.05 3.95 13.09
CA VAL A 120 -13.06 3.87 11.62
C VAL A 120 -12.52 2.52 11.15
N GLN A 121 -11.46 2.02 11.79
CA GLN A 121 -10.89 0.70 11.50
C GLN A 121 -11.86 -0.44 11.84
N ALA A 122 -12.49 -0.42 13.01
CA ALA A 122 -13.49 -1.43 13.34
C ALA A 122 -14.66 -1.40 12.34
N ALA A 123 -15.13 -0.20 11.97
CA ALA A 123 -16.23 -0.02 11.03
C ALA A 123 -15.88 -0.46 9.60
N SER A 124 -14.64 -0.24 9.14
CA SER A 124 -14.21 -0.70 7.82
C SER A 124 -14.14 -2.21 7.72
N GLN A 125 -13.64 -2.88 8.78
CA GLN A 125 -13.63 -4.34 8.89
C GLN A 125 -15.04 -4.93 8.96
N LEU A 126 -15.95 -4.29 9.71
CA LEU A 126 -17.35 -4.67 9.74
C LEU A 126 -17.97 -4.56 8.35
N TYR A 127 -17.75 -3.44 7.66
CA TYR A 127 -18.30 -3.21 6.33
C TYR A 127 -17.76 -4.21 5.30
N SER A 128 -16.48 -4.59 5.38
CA SER A 128 -15.88 -5.55 4.43
C SER A 128 -16.43 -6.98 4.57
N VAL A 129 -16.94 -7.38 5.74
CA VAL A 129 -17.55 -8.70 5.95
C VAL A 129 -19.06 -8.75 5.71
N LEU A 130 -19.73 -7.61 5.52
CA LEU A 130 -21.19 -7.55 5.37
C LEU A 130 -21.72 -8.33 4.17
N HIS A 131 -20.93 -8.46 3.11
CA HIS A 131 -21.32 -9.23 1.94
C HIS A 131 -21.69 -10.69 2.27
N LEU A 132 -21.13 -11.26 3.35
CA LEU A 132 -21.44 -12.63 3.80
C LEU A 132 -22.94 -12.83 4.11
N THR A 133 -23.67 -11.78 4.49
CA THR A 133 -25.12 -11.87 4.76
C THR A 133 -25.95 -12.16 3.50
N GLY A 134 -25.36 -12.01 2.31
CA GLY A 134 -25.97 -12.40 1.04
C GLY A 134 -26.21 -13.90 0.91
N GLY A 135 -25.54 -14.72 1.73
CA GLY A 135 -25.60 -16.18 1.65
C GLY A 135 -24.90 -16.72 0.40
N LYS A 136 -25.18 -17.98 0.04
CA LYS A 136 -24.43 -18.72 -1.00
C LYS A 136 -24.42 -18.04 -2.38
N VAL A 137 -25.54 -17.44 -2.79
CA VAL A 137 -25.72 -16.86 -4.14
C VAL A 137 -25.50 -15.34 -4.14
N GLY A 138 -25.97 -14.63 -3.11
CA GLY A 138 -25.93 -13.17 -3.07
C GLY A 138 -24.61 -12.56 -2.59
N ALA A 139 -23.75 -13.33 -1.91
CA ALA A 139 -22.56 -12.76 -1.27
C ALA A 139 -21.57 -12.16 -2.27
N ALA A 140 -21.34 -12.81 -3.42
CA ALA A 140 -20.45 -12.29 -4.45
C ALA A 140 -20.97 -10.96 -5.04
N ASN A 141 -22.29 -10.86 -5.29
CA ASN A 141 -22.91 -9.65 -5.81
C ASN A 141 -22.87 -8.50 -4.79
N LEU A 142 -23.14 -8.79 -3.51
CA LEU A 142 -23.03 -7.79 -2.45
C LEU A 142 -21.59 -7.31 -2.27
N TRP A 143 -20.62 -8.21 -2.33
CA TRP A 143 -19.18 -7.88 -2.25
C TRP A 143 -18.76 -6.99 -3.42
N ARG A 144 -19.18 -7.35 -4.64
CA ARG A 144 -18.90 -6.57 -5.84
C ARG A 144 -19.48 -5.17 -5.73
N LYS A 145 -20.76 -5.07 -5.32
CA LYS A 145 -21.47 -3.81 -5.12
C LYS A 145 -20.81 -2.95 -4.05
N SER A 146 -20.51 -3.51 -2.88
CA SER A 146 -19.87 -2.75 -1.78
C SER A 146 -18.52 -2.19 -2.21
N LEU A 147 -17.76 -2.96 -3.00
CA LEU A 147 -16.49 -2.51 -3.55
C LEU A 147 -16.66 -1.39 -4.59
N ASP A 148 -17.60 -1.53 -5.54
CA ASP A 148 -17.89 -0.48 -6.53
C ASP A 148 -18.36 0.81 -5.86
N ASP A 149 -19.28 0.71 -4.90
CA ASP A 149 -19.78 1.85 -4.11
C ASP A 149 -18.61 2.52 -3.36
N THR A 150 -17.67 1.73 -2.81
CA THR A 150 -16.49 2.27 -2.12
C THR A 150 -15.51 2.97 -3.07
N VAL A 151 -15.26 2.41 -4.26
CA VAL A 151 -14.42 3.05 -5.29
C VAL A 151 -15.06 4.37 -5.71
N ASN A 152 -16.37 4.39 -5.97
CA ASN A 152 -17.10 5.60 -6.33
C ASN A 152 -17.06 6.65 -5.20
N PHE A 153 -17.21 6.21 -3.95
CA PHE A 153 -17.10 7.08 -2.77
C PHE A 153 -15.70 7.69 -2.62
N ALA A 154 -14.64 6.92 -2.88
CA ALA A 154 -13.27 7.43 -2.90
C ALA A 154 -13.07 8.47 -4.01
N TRP A 155 -13.57 8.19 -5.22
CA TRP A 155 -13.53 9.14 -6.35
C TRP A 155 -14.27 10.44 -6.05
N ALA A 156 -15.48 10.36 -5.49
CA ALA A 156 -16.25 11.53 -5.11
C ALA A 156 -15.50 12.37 -4.06
N SER A 157 -14.89 11.72 -3.07
CA SER A 157 -14.07 12.40 -2.05
C SER A 157 -12.85 13.06 -2.67
N LEU A 158 -12.16 12.40 -3.61
CA LEU A 158 -11.04 12.98 -4.34
C LEU A 158 -11.44 14.21 -5.17
N MET A 159 -12.57 14.15 -5.88
CA MET A 159 -13.06 15.30 -6.67
C MET A 159 -13.41 16.50 -5.79
N ARG A 160 -13.87 16.26 -4.56
CA ARG A 160 -14.14 17.32 -3.57
C ARG A 160 -12.88 17.88 -2.92
N LEU A 161 -11.75 17.17 -3.00
CA LEU A 161 -10.44 17.64 -2.51
C LEU A 161 -9.64 18.44 -3.53
N ARG A 162 -10.05 18.42 -4.81
CA ARG A 162 -9.30 18.97 -5.95
C ARG A 162 -10.20 19.83 -6.83
N THR A 163 -11.02 20.66 -6.21
CA THR A 163 -12.02 21.50 -6.90
C THR A 163 -11.40 22.60 -7.75
N THR A 164 -10.17 23.03 -7.43
CA THR A 164 -9.46 24.07 -8.19
C THR A 164 -8.64 23.53 -9.37
N TYR A 165 -8.57 22.20 -9.53
CA TYR A 165 -7.72 21.54 -10.52
C TYR A 165 -8.54 20.98 -11.68
N LYS A 166 -7.93 20.86 -12.86
CA LYS A 166 -8.57 20.24 -14.01
C LYS A 166 -8.93 18.78 -13.66
N PRO A 167 -10.18 18.34 -13.86
CA PRO A 167 -10.54 16.96 -13.59
C PRO A 167 -9.71 16.02 -14.48
N PRO A 168 -9.29 14.85 -13.94
CA PRO A 168 -8.51 13.89 -14.69
C PRO A 168 -9.32 13.33 -15.86
N ALA A 169 -8.78 13.37 -17.08
CA ALA A 169 -9.38 12.71 -18.23
C ALA A 169 -9.21 11.18 -18.13
N PRO A 170 -10.19 10.33 -18.51
CA PRO A 170 -11.52 10.61 -19.05
C PRO A 170 -12.60 10.40 -17.97
N ALA A 171 -12.72 11.30 -17.00
CA ALA A 171 -13.87 11.32 -16.10
C ALA A 171 -15.13 11.81 -16.85
N THR A 172 -15.51 11.17 -17.97
CA THR A 172 -16.59 11.61 -18.85
C THR A 172 -18.00 11.29 -18.33
N THR A 173 -18.14 10.65 -17.17
CA THR A 173 -19.46 10.26 -16.66
C THR A 173 -19.69 10.59 -15.19
N ILE A 174 -18.66 10.99 -14.44
CA ILE A 174 -18.83 11.38 -13.05
C ILE A 174 -19.21 12.86 -13.06
N LEU A 175 -20.49 13.14 -12.75
CA LEU A 175 -21.00 14.49 -12.57
C LEU A 175 -20.04 15.28 -11.70
N THR A 176 -19.45 16.32 -12.27
CA THR A 176 -18.52 17.18 -11.53
C THR A 176 -19.31 17.78 -10.38
N PRO A 177 -18.88 17.57 -9.13
CA PRO A 177 -19.61 18.09 -8.00
C PRO A 177 -19.76 19.62 -8.14
N GLY A 178 -21.00 20.12 -8.07
CA GLY A 178 -21.26 21.56 -8.09
C GLY A 178 -20.51 22.29 -6.97
N PRO A 179 -20.28 23.60 -7.10
CA PRO A 179 -19.56 24.40 -6.12
C PRO A 179 -20.18 24.18 -4.74
N SER A 180 -19.36 23.72 -3.79
CA SER A 180 -19.81 23.59 -2.40
C SER A 180 -19.79 24.98 -1.77
N ASN A 181 -20.86 25.37 -1.09
CA ASN A 181 -20.89 26.57 -0.27
C ASN A 181 -20.23 26.34 1.12
N GLU A 182 -19.67 25.16 1.36
CA GLU A 182 -19.01 24.83 2.62
C GLU A 182 -17.64 25.50 2.73
N ASP A 183 -17.28 25.91 3.95
CA ASP A 183 -15.96 26.47 4.27
C ASP A 183 -14.84 25.46 3.91
N PRO A 184 -13.85 25.84 3.06
CA PRO A 184 -12.69 25.01 2.73
C PRO A 184 -11.96 24.43 3.94
N LEU A 185 -11.91 25.17 5.06
CA LEU A 185 -11.25 24.74 6.29
C LEU A 185 -11.93 23.53 6.94
N VAL A 186 -13.21 23.32 6.64
CA VAL A 186 -14.02 22.21 7.15
C VAL A 186 -14.16 21.12 6.10
N ALA A 187 -14.44 21.51 4.85
CA ALA A 187 -14.70 20.57 3.76
C ALA A 187 -13.46 19.72 3.41
N ILE A 188 -12.26 20.32 3.34
CA ILE A 188 -11.05 19.60 2.94
C ILE A 188 -10.67 18.51 3.95
N PRO A 189 -10.55 18.79 5.27
CA PRO A 189 -10.25 17.74 6.25
C PRO A 189 -11.30 16.62 6.24
N LEU A 190 -12.59 16.97 6.15
CA LEU A 190 -13.67 15.99 6.09
C LEU A 190 -13.55 15.05 4.88
N HIS A 191 -13.35 15.61 3.69
CA HIS A 191 -13.21 14.79 2.48
C HIS A 191 -11.91 13.98 2.46
N LEU A 192 -10.85 14.46 3.11
CA LEU A 192 -9.61 13.71 3.29
C LEU A 192 -9.83 12.51 4.23
N GLU A 193 -10.60 12.68 5.30
CA GLU A 193 -10.98 11.58 6.19
C GLU A 193 -11.88 10.56 5.50
N ARG A 194 -12.86 11.01 4.71
CA ARG A 194 -13.70 10.13 3.87
C ARG A 194 -12.86 9.33 2.88
N LEU A 195 -11.89 9.96 2.22
CA LEU A 195 -10.96 9.28 1.33
C LEU A 195 -10.12 8.24 2.09
N ARG A 196 -9.58 8.59 3.28
CA ARG A 196 -8.85 7.64 4.14
C ARG A 196 -9.71 6.44 4.53
N ALA A 197 -10.98 6.67 4.90
CA ALA A 197 -11.92 5.63 5.25
C ALA A 197 -12.21 4.73 4.04
N ALA A 198 -12.45 5.30 2.87
CA ALA A 198 -12.67 4.55 1.63
C ALA A 198 -11.48 3.67 1.26
N ILE A 199 -10.25 4.21 1.30
CA ILE A 199 -9.02 3.46 1.04
C ILE A 199 -8.85 2.33 2.06
N ARG A 200 -9.14 2.57 3.34
CA ARG A 200 -9.12 1.51 4.36
C ARG A 200 -10.13 0.40 4.07
N VAL A 201 -11.35 0.75 3.68
CA VAL A 201 -12.37 -0.23 3.29
C VAL A 201 -11.90 -1.07 2.08
N LEU A 202 -11.28 -0.45 1.07
CA LEU A 202 -10.75 -1.18 -0.09
C LEU A 202 -9.64 -2.15 0.34
N LYS A 203 -8.73 -1.73 1.22
CA LYS A 203 -7.68 -2.60 1.79
C LYS A 203 -8.28 -3.78 2.55
N ASP A 204 -9.28 -3.54 3.38
CA ASP A 204 -9.97 -4.58 4.14
C ASP A 204 -10.73 -5.55 3.21
N HIS A 205 -11.37 -5.07 2.14
CA HIS A 205 -11.96 -5.95 1.12
C HIS A 205 -10.93 -6.84 0.42
N CYS A 206 -9.74 -6.31 0.10
CA CYS A 206 -8.66 -7.09 -0.50
C CYS A 206 -8.20 -8.24 0.41
N ARG A 207 -8.24 -8.03 1.74
CA ARG A 207 -7.82 -9.01 2.76
C ARG A 207 -8.95 -9.92 3.25
N THR A 208 -10.20 -9.63 2.90
CA THR A 208 -11.35 -10.38 3.40
C THR A 208 -11.48 -11.70 2.65
N ILE A 209 -11.52 -12.80 3.39
CA ILE A 209 -11.70 -14.15 2.83
C ILE A 209 -13.14 -14.32 2.36
N THR A 210 -13.31 -14.75 1.12
CA THR A 210 -14.62 -15.08 0.55
C THR A 210 -14.72 -16.61 0.33
N PRO A 211 -15.86 -17.24 0.64
CA PRO A 211 -16.03 -18.69 0.45
C PRO A 211 -16.15 -19.09 -1.03
N ARG A 212 -16.30 -18.10 -1.92
CA ARG A 212 -16.41 -18.29 -3.37
C ARG A 212 -15.56 -17.23 -4.08
N PRO A 213 -15.09 -17.52 -5.32
CA PRO A 213 -14.44 -16.52 -6.14
C PRO A 213 -15.34 -15.29 -6.36
N VAL A 214 -14.72 -14.11 -6.32
CA VAL A 214 -15.39 -12.82 -6.55
C VAL A 214 -14.67 -12.06 -7.67
N THR A 215 -15.39 -11.18 -8.36
CA THR A 215 -14.84 -10.38 -9.47
C THR A 215 -14.31 -9.05 -8.96
N PHE A 216 -13.00 -8.81 -9.05
CA PHE A 216 -12.36 -7.58 -8.60
C PHE A 216 -12.18 -6.58 -9.78
N PRO A 217 -12.60 -5.30 -9.65
CA PRO A 217 -12.45 -4.24 -10.65
C PRO A 217 -11.04 -3.65 -10.63
N ILE A 218 -10.03 -4.47 -10.97
CA ILE A 218 -8.61 -4.09 -10.82
C ILE A 218 -8.34 -2.77 -11.55
N GLY A 219 -8.86 -2.62 -12.78
CA GLY A 219 -8.68 -1.40 -13.57
C GLY A 219 -9.20 -0.13 -12.90
N ALA A 220 -10.33 -0.19 -12.18
CA ALA A 220 -10.90 0.98 -11.51
C ALA A 220 -10.09 1.36 -10.25
N ALA A 221 -9.68 0.37 -9.46
CA ALA A 221 -8.85 0.58 -8.27
C ALA A 221 -7.45 1.10 -8.63
N VAL A 222 -6.83 0.52 -9.67
CA VAL A 222 -5.53 1.00 -10.19
C VAL A 222 -5.64 2.40 -10.76
N ARG A 223 -6.74 2.71 -11.49
CA ARG A 223 -6.98 4.07 -11.99
C ARG A 223 -7.07 5.08 -10.85
N LEU A 224 -7.78 4.75 -9.79
CA LEU A 224 -7.82 5.57 -8.57
C LEU A 224 -6.41 5.80 -8.01
N CYS A 225 -5.60 4.75 -7.87
CA CYS A 225 -4.22 4.86 -7.40
C CYS A 225 -3.37 5.76 -8.30
N MET A 226 -3.43 5.57 -9.61
CA MET A 226 -2.69 6.39 -10.57
C MET A 226 -3.12 7.86 -10.51
N THR A 227 -4.42 8.13 -10.34
CA THR A 227 -4.90 9.51 -10.22
C THR A 227 -4.48 10.18 -8.93
N LEU A 228 -4.51 9.45 -7.80
CA LEU A 228 -3.99 9.95 -6.54
C LEU A 228 -2.49 10.25 -6.62
N LEU A 229 -1.70 9.40 -7.29
CA LEU A 229 -0.28 9.63 -7.55
C LEU A 229 -0.06 10.80 -8.52
N SER A 230 -0.89 10.94 -9.55
CA SER A 230 -0.73 12.02 -10.53
C SER A 230 -1.00 13.42 -9.97
N CYS A 231 -1.67 13.54 -8.82
CA CYS A 231 -1.91 14.84 -8.19
C CYS A 231 -0.58 15.53 -7.89
N ALA A 232 -0.33 16.68 -8.52
CA ALA A 232 0.82 17.53 -8.28
C ALA A 232 0.40 18.87 -7.66
N ARG A 233 1.37 19.53 -7.01
CA ARG A 233 1.16 20.87 -6.41
C ARG A 233 1.08 21.95 -7.48
N ASP A 234 1.89 21.81 -8.52
CA ASP A 234 2.14 22.84 -9.55
C ASP A 234 1.32 22.65 -10.83
N GLU A 235 0.19 21.92 -10.76
CA GLU A 235 -0.73 21.83 -11.89
C GLU A 235 -1.29 23.21 -12.25
N GLU A 236 -1.59 23.44 -13.53
CA GLU A 236 -2.18 24.70 -13.98
C GLU A 236 -3.62 24.85 -13.46
N ALA A 237 -3.91 26.05 -12.95
CA ALA A 237 -5.24 26.47 -12.52
C ALA A 237 -6.11 26.81 -13.75
N GLN A 238 -7.40 26.46 -13.71
CA GLN A 238 -8.37 26.93 -14.72
C GLN A 238 -9.29 27.99 -14.10
N GLY A 239 -9.15 29.25 -14.54
CA GLY A 239 -10.03 30.35 -14.16
C GLY A 239 -9.58 31.16 -12.92
N PRO A 240 -10.42 32.09 -12.44
CA PRO A 240 -10.16 32.83 -11.21
C PRO A 240 -10.31 31.89 -10.00
N ILE A 241 -9.23 31.65 -9.27
CA ILE A 241 -9.18 30.69 -8.16
C ILE A 241 -8.93 31.41 -6.84
N ASP A 242 -9.66 31.02 -5.79
CA ASP A 242 -9.30 31.40 -4.43
C ASP A 242 -7.96 30.74 -4.04
N GLN A 243 -6.94 31.59 -3.86
CA GLN A 243 -5.59 31.15 -3.51
C GLN A 243 -5.55 30.40 -2.17
N THR A 244 -6.43 30.74 -1.22
CA THR A 244 -6.48 30.09 0.09
C THR A 244 -6.92 28.64 -0.06
N LEU A 245 -8.02 28.41 -0.78
CA LEU A 245 -8.49 27.08 -1.15
C LEU A 245 -7.40 26.29 -1.91
N ARG A 246 -6.77 26.90 -2.92
CA ARG A 246 -5.69 26.27 -3.70
C ARG A 246 -4.53 25.79 -2.82
N ASN A 247 -4.11 26.61 -1.87
CA ASN A 247 -3.02 26.27 -0.95
C ASN A 247 -3.39 25.10 -0.03
N LEU A 248 -4.64 25.04 0.45
CA LEU A 248 -5.14 23.91 1.25
C LEU A 248 -5.20 22.62 0.42
N GLU A 249 -5.70 22.68 -0.81
CA GLU A 249 -5.72 21.53 -1.74
C GLU A 249 -4.30 21.07 -2.13
N ALA A 250 -3.33 21.97 -2.22
CA ALA A 250 -1.93 21.62 -2.46
C ALA A 250 -1.24 21.01 -1.23
N ALA A 251 -1.65 21.41 -0.02
CA ALA A 251 -1.07 20.92 1.23
C ALA A 251 -1.40 19.46 1.49
N ILE A 252 -2.56 18.97 1.05
CA ILE A 252 -2.99 17.57 1.24
C ILE A 252 -2.37 16.58 0.24
N VAL A 253 -1.72 17.05 -0.83
CA VAL A 253 -1.18 16.20 -1.91
C VAL A 253 -0.28 15.05 -1.40
N PRO A 254 0.64 15.25 -0.45
CA PRO A 254 1.43 14.14 0.08
C PRO A 254 0.62 13.06 0.78
N ALA A 255 -0.50 13.43 1.41
CA ALA A 255 -1.40 12.46 2.03
C ALA A 255 -2.11 11.62 0.95
N LEU A 256 -2.47 12.23 -0.20
CA LEU A 256 -3.03 11.50 -1.34
C LEU A 256 -2.06 10.45 -1.89
N TRP A 257 -0.79 10.81 -2.04
CA TRP A 257 0.26 9.88 -2.47
C TRP A 257 0.44 8.72 -1.49
N THR A 258 0.45 9.02 -0.19
CA THR A 258 0.58 8.01 0.87
C THR A 258 -0.59 7.02 0.80
N LEU A 259 -1.81 7.51 0.63
CA LEU A 259 -3.01 6.67 0.49
C LEU A 259 -2.97 5.79 -0.76
N ALA A 260 -2.49 6.32 -1.88
CA ALA A 260 -2.28 5.53 -3.10
C ALA A 260 -1.26 4.43 -2.86
N CYS A 261 -0.13 4.75 -2.23
CA CYS A 261 0.94 3.82 -1.94
C CYS A 261 0.46 2.67 -1.02
N GLU A 262 -0.29 2.99 0.03
CA GLU A 262 -0.90 2.00 0.92
C GLU A 262 -1.85 1.06 0.17
N LEU A 263 -2.71 1.59 -0.69
CA LEU A 263 -3.64 0.77 -1.49
C LEU A 263 -2.87 -0.11 -2.48
N ILE A 264 -1.83 0.41 -3.14
CA ILE A 264 -0.98 -0.37 -4.06
C ILE A 264 -0.33 -1.55 -3.34
N VAL A 265 0.15 -1.37 -2.11
CA VAL A 265 0.77 -2.46 -1.34
C VAL A 265 -0.22 -3.61 -1.13
N ASP A 266 -1.45 -3.30 -0.72
CA ASP A 266 -2.48 -4.31 -0.49
C ASP A 266 -3.03 -4.93 -1.78
N LEU A 267 -3.16 -4.14 -2.85
CA LEU A 267 -3.54 -4.64 -4.17
C LEU A 267 -2.49 -5.60 -4.71
N ALA A 268 -1.20 -5.26 -4.61
CA ALA A 268 -0.12 -6.12 -5.06
C ALA A 268 -0.10 -7.44 -4.29
N ALA A 269 -0.19 -7.40 -2.95
CA ALA A 269 -0.20 -8.60 -2.11
C ALA A 269 -1.42 -9.52 -2.38
N SER A 270 -2.59 -8.93 -2.65
CA SER A 270 -3.83 -9.70 -2.78
C SER A 270 -4.09 -10.19 -4.21
N MET A 271 -3.72 -9.38 -5.22
CA MET A 271 -3.99 -9.67 -6.64
C MET A 271 -2.79 -10.31 -7.36
N ASN A 272 -1.59 -10.22 -6.79
CA ASN A 272 -0.36 -10.80 -7.32
C ASN A 272 -0.16 -10.48 -8.81
N THR A 273 -0.03 -11.50 -9.65
CA THR A 273 0.27 -11.40 -11.08
C THR A 273 -0.84 -10.74 -11.90
N LEU A 274 -2.07 -10.66 -11.39
CA LEU A 274 -3.18 -9.98 -12.06
C LEU A 274 -2.94 -8.47 -12.20
N LEU A 275 -2.07 -7.90 -11.36
CA LEU A 275 -1.72 -6.47 -11.42
C LEU A 275 -0.70 -6.16 -12.53
N THR A 276 0.00 -7.17 -13.06
CA THR A 276 1.12 -7.04 -14.02
C THR A 276 0.86 -6.08 -15.19
N PRO A 277 -0.31 -6.09 -15.86
CA PRO A 277 -0.57 -5.19 -16.99
C PRO A 277 -0.49 -3.70 -16.63
N HIS A 278 -0.65 -3.36 -15.36
CA HIS A 278 -0.65 -1.98 -14.86
C HIS A 278 0.69 -1.54 -14.25
N VAL A 279 1.57 -2.50 -13.98
CA VAL A 279 2.82 -2.31 -13.26
C VAL A 279 3.75 -1.27 -13.91
N PRO A 280 3.98 -1.25 -15.24
CA PRO A 280 4.86 -0.26 -15.85
C PRO A 280 4.40 1.19 -15.61
N ARG A 281 3.08 1.43 -15.66
CA ARG A 281 2.52 2.76 -15.40
C ARG A 281 2.67 3.15 -13.94
N LEU A 282 2.39 2.22 -13.01
CA LEU A 282 2.58 2.45 -11.58
C LEU A 282 4.04 2.78 -11.26
N PHE A 283 5.00 2.00 -11.79
CA PHE A 283 6.42 2.30 -11.59
C PHE A 283 6.86 3.61 -12.22
N SER A 284 6.27 4.05 -13.33
CA SER A 284 6.57 5.37 -13.90
C SER A 284 6.20 6.49 -12.92
N TYR A 285 5.01 6.44 -12.33
CA TYR A 285 4.61 7.38 -11.27
C TYR A 285 5.50 7.27 -10.03
N LEU A 286 5.75 6.05 -9.53
CA LEU A 286 6.57 5.85 -8.33
C LEU A 286 8.02 6.33 -8.54
N SER A 287 8.60 6.09 -9.72
CA SER A 287 9.94 6.58 -10.07
C SER A 287 9.97 8.10 -10.14
N TYR A 288 8.99 8.73 -10.81
CA TYR A 288 8.83 10.19 -10.78
C TYR A 288 8.75 10.71 -9.34
N HIS A 289 8.05 10.00 -8.47
CA HIS A 289 7.93 10.36 -7.07
C HIS A 289 9.25 10.23 -6.28
N LEU A 290 10.09 9.25 -6.59
CA LEU A 290 11.42 9.09 -5.98
C LEU A 290 12.42 10.14 -6.48
N GLU A 291 12.27 10.62 -7.72
CA GLU A 291 13.11 11.70 -8.28
C GLU A 291 12.96 13.04 -7.57
N GLN A 292 11.78 13.30 -7.00
CA GLN A 292 11.51 14.56 -6.33
C GLN A 292 12.13 14.62 -4.93
N LYS A 293 12.65 15.79 -4.56
CA LYS A 293 13.11 16.09 -3.20
C LYS A 293 11.93 16.06 -2.24
N ARG A 294 11.87 15.04 -1.36
CA ARG A 294 10.73 14.80 -0.47
C ARG A 294 11.17 14.39 0.92
N THR A 295 10.19 14.34 1.82
CA THR A 295 10.43 13.89 3.18
C THR A 295 10.68 12.38 3.21
N PRO A 296 11.50 11.90 4.15
CA PRO A 296 11.79 10.47 4.33
C PRO A 296 10.52 9.62 4.46
N SER A 297 9.54 10.07 5.27
CA SER A 297 8.22 9.43 5.40
C SER A 297 7.48 9.22 4.08
N GLN A 298 7.58 10.18 3.14
CA GLN A 298 6.96 10.06 1.82
C GLN A 298 7.73 9.04 0.97
N HIS A 299 9.07 9.07 1.00
CA HIS A 299 9.90 8.08 0.30
C HIS A 299 9.65 6.66 0.81
N ILE A 300 9.51 6.45 2.12
CA ILE A 300 9.18 5.13 2.70
C ILE A 300 7.92 4.57 2.07
N SER A 301 6.87 5.39 1.95
CA SER A 301 5.58 4.94 1.43
C SER A 301 5.71 4.50 -0.03
N VAL A 302 6.41 5.28 -0.84
CA VAL A 302 6.68 4.99 -2.26
C VAL A 302 7.57 3.75 -2.41
N LEU A 303 8.63 3.64 -1.62
CA LEU A 303 9.55 2.49 -1.62
C LEU A 303 8.83 1.20 -1.20
N ARG A 304 7.95 1.24 -0.21
CA ARG A 304 7.13 0.08 0.20
C ARG A 304 6.21 -0.39 -0.94
N SER A 305 5.62 0.54 -1.69
CA SER A 305 4.84 0.18 -2.89
C SER A 305 5.71 -0.44 -3.98
N VAL A 306 6.91 0.12 -4.22
CA VAL A 306 7.88 -0.45 -5.17
C VAL A 306 8.25 -1.88 -4.78
N ILE A 307 8.62 -2.09 -3.51
CA ILE A 307 8.96 -3.41 -2.95
C ILE A 307 7.78 -4.37 -3.14
N SER A 308 6.57 -3.99 -2.75
CA SER A 308 5.39 -4.86 -2.83
C SER A 308 5.06 -5.24 -4.28
N LEU A 309 5.15 -4.29 -5.22
CA LEU A 309 4.97 -4.58 -6.65
C LEU A 309 6.02 -5.58 -7.15
N LEU A 310 7.31 -5.31 -6.93
CA LEU A 310 8.39 -6.22 -7.33
C LEU A 310 8.26 -7.61 -6.67
N GLN A 311 7.74 -7.70 -5.45
CA GLN A 311 7.55 -8.96 -4.75
C GLN A 311 6.44 -9.82 -5.35
N HIS A 312 5.28 -9.24 -5.64
CA HIS A 312 4.06 -9.98 -5.94
C HIS A 312 3.68 -10.02 -7.43
N THR A 313 4.28 -9.17 -8.28
CA THR A 313 4.02 -9.16 -9.73
C THR A 313 5.13 -9.81 -10.53
N HIS A 314 4.90 -10.02 -11.83
CA HIS A 314 5.98 -10.46 -12.72
C HIS A 314 7.07 -9.39 -12.87
N ALA A 315 8.23 -9.85 -13.32
CA ALA A 315 9.39 -9.02 -13.65
C ALA A 315 9.02 -7.90 -14.62
N LEU A 316 9.60 -6.72 -14.42
CA LEU A 316 9.58 -5.67 -15.44
C LEU A 316 10.34 -6.18 -16.67
N HIS A 317 9.74 -6.07 -17.85
CA HIS A 317 10.42 -6.45 -19.11
C HIS A 317 11.20 -5.28 -19.72
N ASP A 318 10.84 -4.04 -19.38
CA ASP A 318 11.46 -2.84 -19.93
C ASP A 318 12.69 -2.43 -19.10
N PRO A 319 13.92 -2.59 -19.64
CA PRO A 319 15.14 -2.25 -18.94
C PRO A 319 15.28 -0.74 -18.70
N THR A 320 14.58 0.11 -19.46
CA THR A 320 14.68 1.56 -19.28
C THR A 320 13.98 2.01 -18.00
N LEU A 321 12.80 1.46 -17.72
CA LEU A 321 12.02 1.79 -16.54
C LEU A 321 12.64 1.23 -15.26
N SER A 322 13.14 -0.02 -15.29
CA SER A 322 13.86 -0.61 -14.17
C SER A 322 15.19 0.11 -13.90
N SER A 323 15.94 0.48 -14.94
CA SER A 323 17.15 1.30 -14.80
C SER A 323 16.85 2.69 -14.24
N ARG A 324 15.76 3.33 -14.68
CA ARG A 324 15.30 4.59 -14.10
C ARG A 324 14.98 4.40 -12.63
N LEU A 325 14.19 3.39 -12.27
CA LEU A 325 13.85 3.09 -10.88
C LEU A 325 15.11 2.91 -10.02
N ALA A 326 16.06 2.06 -10.45
CA ALA A 326 17.33 1.89 -9.75
C ALA A 326 18.09 3.22 -9.59
N ARG A 327 18.22 4.00 -10.68
CA ARG A 327 18.87 5.32 -10.67
C ARG A 327 18.22 6.29 -9.68
N THR A 328 16.91 6.20 -9.46
CA THR A 328 16.19 7.08 -8.52
C THR A 328 16.31 6.65 -7.06
N VAL A 329 16.55 5.36 -6.80
CA VAL A 329 16.76 4.85 -5.43
C VAL A 329 18.21 5.03 -4.98
N LEU A 330 19.19 4.96 -5.91
CA LEU A 330 20.62 5.09 -5.59
C LEU A 330 21.01 6.36 -4.80
N PRO A 331 20.48 7.57 -5.09
CA PRO A 331 20.78 8.77 -4.30
C PRO A 331 20.41 8.64 -2.81
N LEU A 332 19.40 7.83 -2.48
CA LEU A 332 19.02 7.59 -1.09
C LEU A 332 20.07 6.75 -0.35
N LEU A 333 20.82 5.92 -1.09
CA LEU A 333 21.86 5.04 -0.56
C LEU A 333 23.23 5.74 -0.53
N SER A 334 23.49 6.65 -1.47
CA SER A 334 24.78 7.34 -1.59
C SER A 334 25.08 8.28 -0.42
N VAL A 335 24.07 8.69 0.35
CA VAL A 335 24.24 9.51 1.57
C VAL A 335 25.19 8.87 2.58
N ILE A 336 25.23 7.52 2.64
CA ILE A 336 26.17 6.80 3.53
C ILE A 336 27.62 7.07 3.11
N LEU A 337 27.89 7.15 1.81
CA LEU A 337 29.24 7.35 1.26
C LEU A 337 29.72 8.79 1.42
N SER A 338 28.81 9.77 1.36
CA SER A 338 29.16 11.19 1.51
C SER A 338 29.66 11.56 2.91
N SER A 339 29.34 10.76 3.93
CA SER A 339 29.78 10.98 5.32
C SER A 339 31.30 10.81 5.51
N GLU A 340 31.96 10.00 4.67
CA GLU A 340 33.39 9.69 4.81
C GLU A 340 34.30 10.89 4.49
N HIS A 341 33.91 11.76 3.55
CA HIS A 341 34.74 12.87 3.06
C HIS A 341 34.76 14.13 3.95
N GLN A 342 34.01 14.15 5.05
CA GLN A 342 34.05 15.27 5.99
C GLN A 342 34.98 15.06 7.19
N ALA A 343 35.75 13.97 7.21
CA ALA A 343 36.82 13.82 8.18
C ALA A 343 37.93 14.84 7.85
N PRO A 344 38.20 15.84 8.73
CA PRO A 344 39.30 16.77 8.48
C PRO A 344 40.60 15.98 8.62
N ASP A 345 41.21 15.63 7.50
CA ASP A 345 42.60 15.22 7.47
C ASP A 345 43.42 16.38 8.04
N GLY A 346 43.98 16.16 9.22
CA GLY A 346 44.71 17.11 10.03
C GLY A 346 46.07 17.49 9.46
N THR A 347 46.17 17.82 8.18
CA THR A 347 47.36 18.42 7.57
C THR A 347 47.19 19.93 7.54
N ALA A 348 47.60 20.53 8.65
CA ALA A 348 47.97 21.94 8.72
C ALA A 348 49.01 22.26 7.63
N GLN A 349 48.58 22.79 6.48
CA GLN A 349 49.41 23.59 5.56
C GLN A 349 48.59 24.16 4.39
N SER A 350 47.85 25.24 4.63
CA SER A 350 47.70 26.30 3.61
C SER A 350 47.63 27.68 4.27
N THR A 351 48.81 28.11 4.68
CA THR A 351 49.20 29.52 4.63
C THR A 351 48.80 30.16 3.29
N LEU A 352 48.21 31.36 3.37
CA LEU A 352 48.10 32.40 2.32
C LEU A 352 46.99 32.12 1.28
N GLN A 353 45.94 32.92 1.11
CA GLN A 353 45.93 34.36 0.94
C GLN A 353 44.53 34.92 1.30
N ASN A 354 44.45 35.79 2.31
CA ASN A 354 43.43 36.84 2.31
C ASN A 354 44.04 38.11 2.91
N LYS A 355 44.59 38.93 2.00
CA LYS A 355 45.03 40.29 2.31
C LYS A 355 43.79 41.17 2.42
N GLY A 356 43.50 41.59 3.66
CA GLY A 356 43.13 42.97 3.93
C GLY A 356 41.65 43.28 4.18
N ARG A 357 41.34 43.53 5.45
CA ARG A 357 41.09 44.92 5.92
C ARG A 357 41.14 45.00 7.44
N LYS A 358 42.00 45.91 7.92
CA LYS A 358 42.21 46.28 9.32
C LYS A 358 40.90 46.76 9.96
N GLY A 359 40.54 46.17 11.10
CA GLY A 359 39.43 46.63 11.95
C GLY A 359 39.58 46.13 13.39
N LYS A 360 40.19 46.96 14.22
CA LYS A 360 40.72 46.73 15.57
C LYS A 360 39.65 46.83 16.65
N LYS A 361 39.39 45.78 17.45
CA LYS A 361 39.49 45.77 18.93
C LYS A 361 39.11 44.42 19.55
N ARG A 362 39.96 44.03 20.51
CA ARG A 362 40.07 42.75 21.21
C ARG A 362 38.79 42.36 21.97
N ALA A 363 38.16 41.26 21.55
CA ALA A 363 37.58 40.30 22.47
C ALA A 363 38.49 39.07 22.41
N ARG A 364 39.01 38.64 23.57
CA ARG A 364 39.88 37.47 23.71
C ARG A 364 38.99 36.23 23.52
N GLY A 365 38.70 35.91 22.25
CA GLY A 365 37.96 34.72 21.86
C GLY A 365 38.75 33.49 22.31
N TYR A 366 38.10 32.65 23.10
CA TYR A 366 38.66 31.41 23.61
C TYR A 366 38.92 30.47 22.43
N GLU A 367 40.18 30.23 22.09
CA GLU A 367 40.67 29.40 20.97
C GLU A 367 40.31 27.90 21.11
N GLY A 368 39.51 27.53 22.12
CA GLY A 368 39.11 26.16 22.42
C GLY A 368 37.69 25.77 21.97
N ASP A 369 36.85 26.68 21.46
CA ASP A 369 35.44 26.35 21.13
C ASP A 369 35.28 25.65 19.77
N GLU A 370 36.28 25.72 18.88
CA GLU A 370 36.24 25.01 17.60
C GLU A 370 36.62 23.53 17.73
N VAL A 371 37.35 23.17 18.81
CA VAL A 371 37.74 21.77 19.10
C VAL A 371 36.55 20.92 19.55
N PHE A 372 35.47 21.54 20.04
CA PHE A 372 34.27 20.83 20.51
C PHE A 372 33.09 20.89 19.54
N LYS A 373 33.18 21.66 18.44
CA LYS A 373 32.13 21.74 17.40
C LYS A 373 32.33 20.76 16.24
N VAL A 374 33.06 19.66 16.47
CA VAL A 374 33.05 18.50 15.55
C VAL A 374 31.83 17.62 15.85
N THR A 375 30.64 18.22 15.89
CA THR A 375 29.39 17.46 15.77
C THR A 375 29.30 17.01 14.32
N ARG A 376 29.85 15.82 14.03
CA ARG A 376 29.64 15.16 12.75
C ARG A 376 28.15 15.05 12.51
N GLU A 377 27.72 15.45 11.32
CA GLU A 377 26.32 15.37 10.91
C GLU A 377 25.90 13.89 10.92
N VAL A 378 24.85 13.57 11.68
CA VAL A 378 24.31 12.21 11.75
C VAL A 378 23.55 11.95 10.45
N VAL A 379 23.86 10.86 9.74
CA VAL A 379 23.31 10.54 8.41
C VAL A 379 21.79 10.34 8.47
N CYS A 380 21.31 9.59 9.47
CA CYS A 380 19.90 9.32 9.73
C CYS A 380 19.50 9.92 11.09
N PRO A 381 19.23 11.23 11.17
CA PRO A 381 18.91 11.90 12.43
C PRO A 381 17.58 11.44 13.02
N LYS A 382 16.62 11.04 12.17
CA LYS A 382 15.30 10.51 12.59
C LYS A 382 15.21 9.01 12.29
N PRO A 383 14.39 8.26 13.06
CA PRO A 383 14.14 6.85 12.77
C PRO A 383 13.54 6.62 11.38
N GLU A 384 12.73 7.57 10.89
CA GLU A 384 12.17 7.54 9.53
C GLU A 384 13.26 7.53 8.44
N ASP A 385 14.39 8.22 8.65
CA ASP A 385 15.51 8.21 7.71
C ASP A 385 16.11 6.81 7.58
N GLY A 386 16.28 6.12 8.72
CA GLY A 386 16.78 4.74 8.76
C GLY A 386 15.82 3.74 8.13
N ASP A 387 14.52 3.88 8.37
CA ASP A 387 13.49 3.05 7.73
C ASP A 387 13.44 3.27 6.21
N ALA A 388 13.59 4.51 5.75
CA ALA A 388 13.68 4.84 4.32
C ALA A 388 14.90 4.19 3.68
N LEU A 389 16.04 4.23 4.38
CA LEU A 389 17.30 3.66 3.93
C LEU A 389 17.24 2.13 3.82
N ILE A 390 16.67 1.43 4.82
CA ILE A 390 16.43 -0.03 4.75
C ILE A 390 15.48 -0.36 3.59
N ALA A 391 14.39 0.41 3.42
CA ALA A 391 13.46 0.20 2.31
C ALA A 391 14.15 0.41 0.94
N ALA A 392 15.04 1.40 0.83
CA ALA A 392 15.81 1.64 -0.39
C ALA A 392 16.74 0.46 -0.73
N PHE A 393 17.42 -0.12 0.26
CA PHE A 393 18.23 -1.33 0.05
C PHE A 393 17.38 -2.50 -0.44
N ARG A 394 16.25 -2.77 0.20
CA ARG A 394 15.32 -3.83 -0.22
C ARG A 394 14.76 -3.60 -1.62
N ALA A 395 14.47 -2.34 -1.97
CA ALA A 395 14.02 -1.99 -3.31
C ALA A 395 15.11 -2.28 -4.35
N ILE A 396 16.35 -1.83 -4.13
CA ILE A 396 17.48 -2.12 -5.03
C ILE A 396 17.73 -3.63 -5.16
N ASP A 397 17.69 -4.36 -4.06
CA ASP A 397 17.86 -5.81 -4.06
C ASP A 397 16.86 -6.51 -4.98
N LEU A 398 15.58 -6.15 -4.85
CA LEU A 398 14.52 -6.70 -5.68
C LEU A 398 14.63 -6.25 -7.14
N VAL A 399 15.00 -4.99 -7.39
CA VAL A 399 15.18 -4.47 -8.77
C VAL A 399 16.29 -5.24 -9.48
N VAL A 400 17.45 -5.42 -8.84
CA VAL A 400 18.59 -6.14 -9.42
C VAL A 400 18.25 -7.60 -9.68
N ARG A 401 17.54 -8.27 -8.75
CA ARG A 401 17.23 -9.70 -8.89
C ARG A 401 16.10 -9.99 -9.87
N LYS A 402 15.11 -9.11 -9.97
CA LYS A 402 13.86 -9.39 -10.69
C LYS A 402 13.66 -8.57 -11.96
N ALA A 403 14.42 -7.51 -12.20
CA ALA A 403 14.27 -6.70 -13.39
C ALA A 403 15.57 -6.66 -14.20
N PRO A 404 15.51 -6.70 -15.54
CA PRO A 404 16.67 -6.47 -16.38
C PRO A 404 17.09 -5.02 -16.19
N LEU A 405 18.36 -4.78 -15.91
CA LEU A 405 18.95 -3.44 -15.87
C LEU A 405 19.82 -3.23 -17.10
N THR A 406 19.94 -1.97 -17.54
CA THR A 406 20.99 -1.62 -18.51
C THR A 406 22.36 -1.91 -17.88
N PRO A 407 23.35 -2.42 -18.65
CA PRO A 407 24.66 -2.78 -18.11
C PRO A 407 25.33 -1.66 -17.30
N ALA A 408 25.23 -0.41 -17.79
CA ALA A 408 25.74 0.77 -17.10
C ALA A 408 25.14 0.95 -15.69
N ILE A 409 23.81 0.86 -15.56
CA ILE A 409 23.14 1.02 -14.26
C ILE A 409 23.42 -0.18 -13.35
N HIS A 410 23.47 -1.40 -13.89
CA HIS A 410 23.87 -2.58 -13.13
C HIS A 410 25.29 -2.42 -12.56
N SER A 411 26.24 -1.93 -13.37
CA SER A 411 27.61 -1.58 -12.94
C SER A 411 27.61 -0.59 -11.78
N VAL A 412 26.90 0.54 -11.92
CA VAL A 412 26.83 1.59 -10.90
C VAL A 412 26.20 1.07 -9.61
N VAL A 413 25.11 0.30 -9.68
CA VAL A 413 24.49 -0.32 -8.50
C VAL A 413 25.48 -1.25 -7.81
N ALA A 414 26.16 -2.11 -8.57
CA ALA A 414 27.12 -3.07 -8.02
C ALA A 414 28.29 -2.37 -7.32
N ARG A 415 28.88 -1.35 -7.97
CA ARG A 415 29.95 -0.53 -7.38
C ARG A 415 29.48 0.19 -6.12
N THR A 416 28.30 0.81 -6.15
CA THR A 416 27.75 1.53 -5.00
C THR A 416 27.52 0.61 -3.81
N MET A 417 26.92 -0.57 -4.03
CA MET A 417 26.67 -1.54 -2.95
C MET A 417 27.98 -2.05 -2.34
N LEU A 418 28.98 -2.33 -3.17
CA LEU A 418 30.29 -2.76 -2.72
C LEU A 418 31.02 -1.65 -1.95
N SER A 419 30.97 -0.41 -2.42
CA SER A 419 31.53 0.75 -1.72
C SER A 419 30.88 0.94 -0.35
N ILE A 420 29.54 0.85 -0.26
CA ILE A 420 28.83 0.94 1.02
C ILE A 420 29.24 -0.21 1.93
N TYR A 421 29.32 -1.42 1.41
CA TYR A 421 29.71 -2.61 2.18
C TYR A 421 31.12 -2.49 2.79
N LEU A 422 32.07 -1.93 2.03
CA LEU A 422 33.44 -1.70 2.47
C LEU A 422 33.57 -0.50 3.43
N ALA A 423 32.74 0.53 3.27
CA ALA A 423 32.75 1.73 4.10
C ALA A 423 32.05 1.52 5.45
N LEU A 424 30.95 0.76 5.50
CA LEU A 424 30.12 0.60 6.70
C LEU A 424 30.90 0.16 7.97
N PRO A 425 31.83 -0.81 7.93
CA PRO A 425 32.64 -1.17 9.10
C PRO A 425 33.51 -0.02 9.63
N ARG A 426 33.83 0.97 8.79
CA ARG A 426 34.64 2.14 9.14
C ARG A 426 33.80 3.30 9.70
N ILE A 427 32.48 3.25 9.53
CA ILE A 427 31.54 4.28 10.01
C ILE A 427 31.10 3.88 11.43
N PRO A 428 31.46 4.66 12.48
CA PRO A 428 30.90 4.49 13.81
C PRO A 428 29.37 4.46 13.80
N PRO A 429 28.71 3.50 14.49
CA PRO A 429 27.24 3.38 14.48
C PRO A 429 26.50 4.69 14.85
N GLY A 430 27.05 5.46 15.80
CA GLY A 430 26.46 6.74 16.23
C GLY A 430 26.51 7.88 15.21
N ILE A 431 27.36 7.78 14.17
CA ILE A 431 27.37 8.73 13.04
C ILE A 431 26.27 8.37 12.05
N LEU A 432 25.95 7.08 11.91
CA LEU A 432 24.89 6.63 11.01
C LEU A 432 23.52 6.99 11.58
N SER A 433 23.25 6.67 12.85
CA SER A 433 21.98 6.98 13.51
C SER A 433 22.12 6.96 15.03
N PRO A 434 21.23 7.67 15.78
CA PRO A 434 21.15 7.51 17.23
C PRO A 434 20.76 6.08 17.65
N ASP A 435 20.04 5.34 16.79
CA ASP A 435 19.77 3.92 16.98
C ASP A 435 20.91 3.07 16.43
N THR A 436 21.78 2.56 17.31
CA THR A 436 22.92 1.73 16.92
C THR A 436 22.51 0.41 16.27
N THR A 437 21.27 -0.07 16.47
CA THR A 437 20.79 -1.31 15.83
C THR A 437 20.59 -1.14 14.33
N LEU A 438 20.43 0.10 13.85
CA LEU A 438 20.29 0.40 12.43
C LEU A 438 21.55 0.02 11.65
N HIS A 439 22.74 0.25 12.22
CA HIS A 439 24.02 -0.09 11.59
C HIS A 439 24.11 -1.58 11.27
N THR A 440 23.82 -2.45 12.25
CA THR A 440 23.81 -3.91 12.06
C THR A 440 22.78 -4.33 11.01
N LYS A 441 21.56 -3.75 11.04
CA LYS A 441 20.50 -4.05 10.06
C LYS A 441 20.93 -3.69 8.64
N ILE A 442 21.48 -2.48 8.45
CA ILE A 442 21.96 -2.01 7.15
C ILE A 442 23.14 -2.86 6.67
N TYR A 443 24.09 -3.16 7.55
CA TYR A 443 25.23 -4.01 7.21
C TYR A 443 24.78 -5.39 6.74
N ALA A 444 23.82 -6.02 7.43
CA ALA A 444 23.25 -7.30 7.02
C ALA A 444 22.55 -7.24 5.65
N GLU A 445 21.72 -6.21 5.40
CA GLU A 445 21.04 -6.04 4.12
C GLU A 445 22.04 -5.81 2.97
N VAL A 446 23.02 -4.93 3.15
CA VAL A 446 24.06 -4.65 2.17
C VAL A 446 24.92 -5.88 1.88
N GLN A 447 25.25 -6.65 2.91
CA GLN A 447 26.02 -7.89 2.78
C GLN A 447 25.28 -8.91 1.91
N ILE A 448 23.98 -9.10 2.13
CA ILE A 448 23.14 -9.98 1.32
C ILE A 448 23.11 -9.51 -0.15
N ILE A 449 22.95 -8.21 -0.38
CA ILE A 449 22.92 -7.63 -1.74
C ILE A 449 24.28 -7.79 -2.42
N ALA A 450 25.38 -7.46 -1.75
CA ALA A 450 26.74 -7.56 -2.28
C ALA A 450 27.10 -9.01 -2.62
N LEU A 451 26.71 -9.97 -1.77
CA LEU A 451 26.90 -11.39 -2.05
C LEU A 451 26.07 -11.87 -3.24
N GLY A 452 24.79 -11.45 -3.33
CA GLY A 452 23.93 -11.78 -4.47
C GLY A 452 24.46 -11.21 -5.80
N LEU A 453 25.01 -10.01 -5.78
CA LEU A 453 25.70 -9.41 -6.93
C LEU A 453 27.00 -10.15 -7.29
N ALA A 454 27.65 -10.74 -6.29
CA ALA A 454 28.89 -11.52 -6.43
C ALA A 454 28.66 -13.01 -6.75
N SER A 455 27.42 -13.51 -6.76
CA SER A 455 27.09 -14.91 -7.13
C SER A 455 26.42 -15.04 -8.50
N GLY A 456 26.02 -13.92 -9.13
CA GLY A 456 25.35 -13.90 -10.43
C GLY A 456 26.29 -14.08 -11.64
N THR A 457 25.76 -14.42 -12.81
CA THR A 457 26.56 -14.71 -14.03
C THR A 457 27.16 -13.47 -14.73
N SER A 458 27.24 -12.34 -14.04
CA SER A 458 27.69 -11.07 -14.60
C SER A 458 29.22 -10.91 -14.54
N SER A 459 29.81 -10.18 -15.48
CA SER A 459 31.28 -9.95 -15.53
C SER A 459 31.81 -9.18 -14.30
N THR A 460 30.97 -8.43 -13.59
CA THR A 460 31.28 -7.82 -12.27
C THR A 460 31.69 -8.82 -11.21
N MET A 461 31.19 -10.05 -11.32
CA MET A 461 31.26 -11.07 -10.29
C MET A 461 32.71 -11.40 -9.90
N SER A 462 33.58 -11.63 -10.88
CA SER A 462 34.94 -12.15 -10.63
C SER A 462 35.79 -11.21 -9.78
N LYS A 463 35.61 -9.89 -9.97
CA LYS A 463 36.40 -8.85 -9.30
C LYS A 463 35.78 -8.45 -7.95
N SER A 464 34.45 -8.49 -7.78
CA SER A 464 33.79 -8.12 -6.51
C SER A 464 33.75 -9.27 -5.48
N MET A 465 33.74 -10.53 -5.94
CA MET A 465 33.61 -11.70 -5.07
C MET A 465 34.73 -11.80 -4.02
N ALA A 466 35.98 -11.54 -4.40
CA ALA A 466 37.09 -11.56 -3.44
C ALA A 466 36.91 -10.52 -2.32
N LEU A 467 36.42 -9.33 -2.66
CA LEU A 467 36.14 -8.25 -1.71
C LEU A 467 34.94 -8.61 -0.79
N ALA A 468 33.92 -9.24 -1.37
CA ALA A 468 32.75 -9.71 -0.63
C ALA A 468 33.09 -10.85 0.34
N ILE A 469 33.94 -11.80 -0.05
CA ILE A 469 34.36 -12.93 0.79
C ILE A 469 35.31 -12.45 1.90
N ASN A 470 36.27 -11.58 1.58
CA ASN A 470 37.29 -11.16 2.55
C ASN A 470 36.67 -10.46 3.76
N THR A 471 35.65 -9.64 3.53
CA THR A 471 34.87 -8.97 4.58
C THR A 471 34.03 -9.95 5.41
N VAL A 472 33.48 -11.01 4.83
CA VAL A 472 32.76 -12.07 5.56
C VAL A 472 33.70 -12.85 6.48
N LEU A 473 34.92 -13.15 6.01
CA LEU A 473 35.91 -13.89 6.79
C LEU A 473 36.44 -13.10 8.00
N HIS A 474 36.51 -11.77 7.90
CA HIS A 474 37.02 -10.88 8.95
C HIS A 474 35.91 -10.25 9.81
N GLY A 475 34.64 -10.42 9.43
CA GLY A 475 33.49 -9.82 10.11
C GLY A 475 33.16 -10.47 11.44
N THR A 476 32.65 -9.66 12.38
CA THR A 476 32.10 -10.13 13.66
C THR A 476 30.93 -11.10 13.42
N ARG A 477 30.95 -12.20 14.18
CA ARG A 477 30.19 -13.44 14.00
C ARG A 477 28.68 -13.30 14.33
N GLU A 478 27.95 -12.42 13.63
CA GLU A 478 26.53 -12.15 13.88
C GLU A 478 25.57 -12.95 12.96
N LEU A 479 24.27 -12.86 13.28
CA LEU A 479 23.11 -13.69 12.89
C LEU A 479 22.99 -14.14 11.42
N SER A 480 23.58 -13.41 10.46
CA SER A 480 23.48 -13.70 9.01
C SER A 480 24.52 -14.72 8.50
N GLN A 481 25.51 -15.07 9.32
CA GLN A 481 26.64 -15.89 8.92
C GLN A 481 26.29 -17.29 8.37
N PRO A 482 25.30 -18.05 8.86
CA PRO A 482 25.10 -19.42 8.37
C PRO A 482 24.57 -19.48 6.93
N ILE A 483 23.75 -18.50 6.52
CA ILE A 483 23.23 -18.43 5.15
C ILE A 483 24.36 -18.06 4.19
N ILE A 484 25.14 -17.06 4.56
CA ILE A 484 26.26 -16.56 3.74
C ILE A 484 27.36 -17.61 3.63
N GLN A 485 27.72 -18.26 4.73
CA GLN A 485 28.71 -19.34 4.70
C GLN A 485 28.25 -20.47 3.78
N ARG A 486 26.95 -20.84 3.85
CA ARG A 486 26.38 -21.83 2.95
C ARG A 486 26.44 -21.39 1.48
N GLU A 487 26.15 -20.14 1.17
CA GLU A 487 26.25 -19.58 -0.19
C GLU A 487 27.69 -19.63 -0.70
N ILE A 488 28.66 -19.20 0.12
CA ILE A 488 30.09 -19.27 -0.21
C ILE A 488 30.55 -20.72 -0.38
N ASP A 489 30.14 -21.62 0.52
CA ASP A 489 30.46 -23.04 0.42
C ASP A 489 29.87 -23.65 -0.87
N LEU A 490 28.67 -23.23 -1.29
CA LEU A 490 28.08 -23.68 -2.56
C LEU A 490 28.81 -23.12 -3.79
N LEU A 491 29.37 -21.90 -3.70
CA LEU A 491 30.21 -21.31 -4.75
C LEU A 491 31.58 -22.00 -4.86
N LEU A 492 32.20 -22.31 -3.72
CA LEU A 492 33.51 -22.98 -3.66
C LEU A 492 33.40 -24.49 -3.91
N HIS A 493 32.28 -25.10 -3.53
CA HIS A 493 32.01 -26.53 -3.63
C HIS A 493 30.66 -26.79 -4.32
N PRO A 494 30.55 -26.51 -5.63
CA PRO A 494 29.32 -26.74 -6.38
C PRO A 494 28.92 -28.22 -6.27
N ARG A 495 27.68 -28.49 -5.87
CA ARG A 495 27.14 -29.85 -5.69
C ARG A 495 26.78 -30.54 -7.01
N MET A 496 26.84 -29.80 -8.10
CA MET A 496 26.60 -30.27 -9.46
C MET A 496 27.86 -30.03 -10.29
N PRO A 497 28.21 -30.91 -11.24
CA PRO A 497 29.29 -30.66 -12.18
C PRO A 497 29.07 -29.30 -12.87
N PRO A 498 30.11 -28.44 -12.98
CA PRO A 498 29.95 -27.14 -13.61
C PRO A 498 29.51 -27.33 -15.06
N LEU A 499 28.43 -26.64 -15.45
CA LEU A 499 28.02 -26.59 -16.84
C LEU A 499 29.11 -25.85 -17.62
N VAL A 500 29.70 -26.51 -18.62
CA VAL A 500 30.67 -25.89 -19.54
C VAL A 500 29.92 -24.84 -20.36
N ARG A 501 29.92 -23.60 -19.88
CA ARG A 501 29.41 -22.43 -20.61
C ARG A 501 30.61 -21.63 -21.12
N SER A 502 30.48 -21.03 -22.29
CA SER A 502 31.42 -20.02 -22.72
C SER A 502 31.49 -18.93 -21.64
N LEU A 503 32.70 -18.50 -21.31
CA LEU A 503 32.90 -17.39 -20.39
C LEU A 503 32.12 -16.18 -20.94
N PRO A 504 31.29 -15.51 -20.11
CA PRO A 504 30.57 -14.32 -20.56
C PRO A 504 31.59 -13.30 -21.10
N HIS A 505 31.23 -12.59 -22.18
CA HIS A 505 32.10 -11.56 -22.75
C HIS A 505 32.49 -10.55 -21.66
N VAL A 506 33.81 -10.46 -21.43
CA VAL A 506 34.45 -9.68 -20.36
C VAL A 506 34.20 -8.16 -20.53
N GLU A 507 33.73 -7.74 -21.71
CA GLU A 507 33.67 -6.34 -22.15
C GLU A 507 32.60 -5.45 -21.50
N THR A 508 31.75 -5.96 -20.60
CA THR A 508 30.50 -5.25 -20.28
C THR A 508 30.41 -4.59 -18.93
N ILE A 509 31.38 -4.78 -18.02
CA ILE A 509 31.35 -4.03 -16.76
C ILE A 509 32.74 -3.61 -16.28
N SER A 510 32.94 -2.31 -16.36
CA SER A 510 34.04 -1.57 -15.79
C SER A 510 33.94 -1.52 -14.27
N LEU A 511 34.93 -2.09 -13.59
CA LEU A 511 35.12 -1.89 -12.15
C LEU A 511 36.19 -0.83 -11.84
N PHE A 512 36.97 -0.43 -12.85
CA PHE A 512 37.98 0.61 -12.77
C PHE A 512 37.48 1.86 -13.49
N ARG A 513 37.68 3.04 -12.91
CA ARG A 513 37.24 4.31 -13.53
C ARG A 513 37.72 4.46 -14.99
N ALA A 514 38.91 3.96 -15.32
CA ALA A 514 39.47 4.01 -16.66
C ALA A 514 38.65 3.24 -17.72
N GLU A 515 37.84 2.26 -17.31
CA GLU A 515 36.98 1.47 -18.20
C GLU A 515 35.53 2.02 -18.21
N GLU A 516 35.21 3.03 -17.36
CA GLU A 516 33.84 3.54 -17.17
C GLU A 516 33.29 4.14 -18.47
N SER A 517 32.10 3.68 -18.89
CA SER A 517 31.43 4.29 -20.05
C SER A 517 30.93 5.70 -19.73
N GLN A 518 30.72 6.54 -20.76
CA GLN A 518 30.20 7.89 -20.56
C GLN A 518 28.87 7.90 -19.79
N GLU A 519 27.96 6.96 -20.07
CA GLU A 519 26.67 6.84 -19.37
C GLU A 519 26.86 6.49 -17.88
N GLU A 520 27.81 5.62 -17.56
CA GLU A 520 28.17 5.29 -16.18
C GLU A 520 28.75 6.51 -15.45
N MET A 521 29.66 7.23 -16.11
CA MET A 521 30.28 8.45 -15.57
C MET A 521 29.23 9.54 -15.31
N ASP A 522 28.34 9.80 -16.27
CA ASP A 522 27.24 10.76 -16.13
C ASP A 522 26.30 10.38 -14.97
N THR A 523 25.96 9.09 -14.86
CA THR A 523 25.13 8.58 -13.77
C THR A 523 25.84 8.77 -12.43
N ARG A 524 27.13 8.43 -12.33
CA ARG A 524 27.93 8.59 -11.11
C ARG A 524 28.02 10.07 -10.69
N HIS A 525 28.23 10.98 -11.64
CA HIS A 525 28.23 12.40 -11.38
C HIS A 525 26.87 12.92 -10.88
N ALA A 526 25.77 12.43 -11.47
CA ALA A 526 24.42 12.76 -11.03
C ALA A 526 24.12 12.29 -9.60
N LEU A 527 24.75 11.19 -9.15
CA LEU A 527 24.67 10.69 -7.77
C LEU A 527 25.52 11.48 -6.77
N GLY A 528 26.29 12.49 -7.23
CA GLY A 528 27.21 13.24 -6.39
C GLY A 528 28.47 12.46 -5.99
N LEU A 529 28.74 11.31 -6.61
CA LEU A 529 29.91 10.47 -6.37
C LEU A 529 31.11 10.95 -7.21
N ARG A 530 31.40 12.25 -7.10
CA ARG A 530 32.56 12.88 -7.76
C ARG A 530 33.83 12.54 -7.02
N THR A 531 34.90 12.45 -7.79
CA THR A 531 36.23 12.11 -7.30
C THR A 531 37.12 13.35 -7.41
N GLU A 532 38.14 13.47 -6.56
CA GLU A 532 39.05 14.63 -6.63
C GLU A 532 39.77 14.74 -7.98
N GLU A 533 40.06 13.59 -8.61
CA GLU A 533 40.64 13.51 -9.96
C GLU A 533 39.76 14.22 -11.01
N ASP A 534 38.43 14.07 -10.93
CA ASP A 534 37.46 14.72 -11.83
C ASP A 534 37.53 16.26 -11.75
N SER A 535 38.05 16.79 -10.63
CA SER A 535 38.15 18.24 -10.40
C SER A 535 39.46 18.83 -10.93
N SER A 536 40.44 17.98 -11.29
CA SER A 536 41.80 18.38 -11.65
C SER A 536 42.05 18.58 -13.15
N HIS A 537 41.04 18.34 -14.01
CA HIS A 537 41.09 18.66 -15.44
C HIS A 537 40.49 20.05 -15.72
N PRO A 538 41.28 21.13 -15.75
CA PRO A 538 40.79 22.42 -16.22
C PRO A 538 40.40 22.32 -17.70
N ALA A 539 39.25 22.89 -18.06
CA ALA A 539 38.72 22.99 -19.42
C ALA A 539 39.57 23.91 -20.33
N SER A 540 40.84 23.58 -20.54
CA SER A 540 41.83 24.46 -21.17
C SER A 540 42.28 24.00 -22.57
N SER A 541 41.38 23.51 -23.44
CA SER A 541 41.79 23.07 -24.79
C SER A 541 40.90 23.50 -25.97
N ASP A 542 39.89 24.37 -25.79
CA ASP A 542 39.00 24.75 -26.90
C ASP A 542 38.98 26.26 -27.26
N ALA A 543 39.99 27.02 -26.81
CA ALA A 543 40.09 28.46 -27.09
C ALA A 543 41.11 28.84 -28.20
N MET A 544 41.63 27.90 -28.99
CA MET A 544 42.62 28.21 -30.04
C MET A 544 42.31 27.56 -31.40
N ALA A 545 41.19 27.95 -32.02
CA ALA A 545 40.97 27.73 -33.45
C ALA A 545 40.09 28.83 -34.07
N ALA A 546 40.56 30.07 -34.04
CA ALA A 546 39.98 31.15 -34.83
C ALA A 546 41.07 32.11 -35.34
N VAL A 547 41.72 31.76 -36.46
CA VAL A 547 42.38 32.75 -37.34
C VAL A 547 42.37 32.21 -38.78
N HIS A 548 41.56 32.80 -39.66
CA HIS A 548 41.93 33.34 -41.00
C HIS A 548 40.67 33.64 -41.83
N SER A 549 40.32 34.92 -41.96
CA SER A 549 39.57 35.49 -43.10
C SER A 549 39.80 37.03 -43.17
N PRO A 550 39.98 37.63 -44.37
CA PRO A 550 40.51 38.99 -44.56
C PRO A 550 39.43 40.09 -44.59
N PRO A 551 39.81 41.40 -44.61
CA PRO A 551 39.01 42.50 -44.10
C PRO A 551 38.19 43.25 -45.17
N VAL A 552 37.01 43.76 -44.81
CA VAL A 552 36.25 44.74 -45.62
C VAL A 552 35.64 45.83 -44.72
N ILE A 553 36.27 47.01 -44.79
CA ILE A 553 35.71 48.36 -45.01
C ILE A 553 34.45 48.79 -44.22
N THR A 554 34.70 49.71 -43.26
CA THR A 554 33.96 50.95 -42.89
C THR A 554 32.45 51.07 -43.14
N ARG A 555 31.68 51.40 -42.08
CA ARG A 555 31.05 52.74 -41.91
C ARG A 555 30.42 52.97 -40.53
N ASP A 556 30.56 54.21 -40.09
CA ASP A 556 29.83 54.94 -39.04
C ASP A 556 28.39 54.47 -38.76
N ARG A 557 27.95 54.56 -37.50
CA ARG A 557 27.13 55.69 -37.01
C ARG A 557 26.68 55.51 -35.55
N ARG A 558 26.70 56.64 -34.83
CA ARG A 558 26.33 56.88 -33.44
C ARG A 558 24.89 56.45 -33.06
N GLN A 559 24.75 56.26 -31.75
CA GLN A 559 23.75 56.85 -30.83
C GLN A 559 22.50 56.05 -30.41
N THR A 560 22.33 56.06 -29.07
CA THR A 560 21.11 56.14 -28.24
C THR A 560 20.19 54.93 -28.05
N GLU A 561 20.03 54.60 -26.76
CA GLU A 561 18.80 54.29 -26.01
C GLU A 561 17.54 53.88 -26.80
N ALA A 562 17.00 52.69 -26.52
CA ALA A 562 15.65 52.50 -26.00
C ALA A 562 15.25 51.00 -26.02
N THR A 563 14.45 50.65 -25.01
CA THR A 563 13.46 49.57 -24.94
C THR A 563 12.96 48.98 -26.26
N SER A 564 12.87 47.65 -26.33
CA SER A 564 11.97 46.86 -27.20
C SER A 564 12.06 45.40 -26.73
N ASP A 565 10.99 44.84 -26.18
CA ASP A 565 9.86 44.20 -26.88
C ASP A 565 10.21 42.87 -27.56
N ILE A 566 9.32 41.93 -27.25
CA ILE A 566 9.20 40.56 -27.70
C ILE A 566 8.99 40.52 -29.22
N PRO A 567 9.56 39.52 -29.91
CA PRO A 567 8.85 38.90 -31.02
C PRO A 567 8.74 37.38 -30.86
N ALA A 568 7.51 36.92 -31.05
CA ALA A 568 7.13 35.53 -31.23
C ALA A 568 7.48 35.03 -32.64
N ALA A 569 8.09 33.84 -32.71
CA ALA A 569 8.03 32.85 -33.78
C ALA A 569 8.75 31.60 -33.23
N GLY A 570 8.24 30.37 -33.25
CA GLY A 570 7.25 29.77 -34.14
C GLY A 570 7.94 28.69 -34.97
N THR A 571 8.23 27.51 -34.39
CA THR A 571 8.63 26.31 -35.15
C THR A 571 8.19 25.03 -34.43
N SER A 572 7.01 24.54 -34.79
CA SER A 572 6.55 23.18 -34.46
C SER A 572 7.00 22.22 -35.54
N THR A 573 7.84 21.25 -35.18
CA THR A 573 8.29 20.17 -36.06
C THR A 573 7.28 19.02 -36.01
N THR A 574 6.43 18.92 -37.02
CA THR A 574 5.54 17.77 -37.25
C THR A 574 6.29 16.66 -37.98
N ILE A 575 6.38 15.48 -37.36
CA ILE A 575 6.86 14.24 -37.97
C ILE A 575 5.70 13.58 -38.72
N SER A 576 5.88 13.40 -40.02
CA SER A 576 4.96 12.74 -40.95
C SER A 576 5.12 11.22 -40.87
N VAL A 577 4.00 10.50 -40.68
CA VAL A 577 3.92 9.04 -40.86
C VAL A 577 2.93 8.75 -41.98
N SER A 578 3.45 8.08 -43.01
CA SER A 578 2.79 7.69 -44.24
C SER A 578 1.70 6.64 -43.99
N SER A 579 0.46 6.91 -44.39
CA SER A 579 -0.62 5.92 -44.42
C SER A 579 -1.01 5.58 -45.86
N SER A 580 -0.96 4.28 -46.15
CA SER A 580 -1.38 3.62 -47.39
C SER A 580 -2.89 3.75 -47.64
N VAL A 581 -3.23 3.77 -48.93
CA VAL A 581 -4.55 4.05 -49.54
C VAL A 581 -5.28 2.74 -49.88
N ALA A 582 -6.60 2.67 -49.60
CA ALA A 582 -7.72 2.15 -50.46
C ALA A 582 -8.93 1.69 -49.59
N PRO A 583 -10.16 1.47 -50.15
CA PRO A 583 -11.05 2.40 -50.88
C PRO A 583 -12.49 2.42 -50.24
N PRO A 584 -13.48 3.16 -50.78
CA PRO A 584 -14.66 3.60 -50.02
C PRO A 584 -15.88 2.67 -50.15
N ARG A 585 -16.68 2.53 -49.07
CA ARG A 585 -18.02 1.94 -49.08
C ARG A 585 -19.03 2.75 -48.25
N SER A 586 -19.91 3.43 -48.99
CA SER A 586 -21.37 3.58 -48.85
C SER A 586 -22.08 3.51 -47.47
N ALA A 587 -22.73 4.64 -47.14
CA ALA A 587 -24.07 4.89 -46.56
C ALA A 587 -24.53 4.26 -45.21
N PRO A 588 -25.20 5.03 -44.33
CA PRO A 588 -25.67 4.56 -43.03
C PRO A 588 -27.10 4.01 -43.08
N THR A 589 -27.30 2.79 -42.61
CA THR A 589 -28.62 2.23 -42.31
C THR A 589 -28.98 2.54 -40.85
N GLN A 590 -30.05 3.31 -40.66
CA GLN A 590 -30.69 3.56 -39.38
C GLN A 590 -31.28 2.25 -38.81
N ILE A 591 -31.02 1.97 -37.53
CA ILE A 591 -31.75 0.96 -36.75
C ILE A 591 -32.49 1.70 -35.63
N PRO A 592 -33.81 1.46 -35.44
CA PRO A 592 -34.63 2.16 -34.45
C PRO A 592 -34.37 1.65 -33.03
N ALA A 593 -34.28 2.60 -32.09
CA ALA A 593 -34.20 2.33 -30.66
C ALA A 593 -35.55 1.80 -30.11
N PRO A 594 -35.55 0.82 -29.20
CA PRO A 594 -36.77 0.40 -28.52
C PRO A 594 -37.15 1.39 -27.42
N TYR A 595 -38.41 1.81 -27.51
CA TYR A 595 -39.18 2.63 -26.59
C TYR A 595 -39.36 1.90 -25.24
N VAL A 596 -38.99 2.54 -24.13
CA VAL A 596 -39.34 2.10 -22.77
C VAL A 596 -40.12 3.23 -22.08
N PRO A 597 -41.32 2.96 -21.55
CA PRO A 597 -42.18 4.00 -21.00
C PRO A 597 -41.71 4.46 -19.61
N ALA A 598 -41.89 5.76 -19.39
CA ALA A 598 -41.62 6.47 -18.15
C ALA A 598 -42.51 5.96 -17.00
N ALA A 599 -41.87 5.62 -15.87
CA ALA A 599 -42.54 5.52 -14.58
C ALA A 599 -41.89 6.54 -13.62
N THR A 600 -42.69 7.53 -13.30
CA THR A 600 -42.48 8.65 -12.39
C THR A 600 -42.33 8.15 -10.96
N SER A 601 -41.26 8.54 -10.26
CA SER A 601 -41.30 8.75 -8.80
C SER A 601 -40.17 9.67 -8.38
N ARG A 602 -40.52 10.96 -8.28
CA ARG A 602 -39.84 11.96 -7.46
C ARG A 602 -39.85 11.48 -6.00
N SER A 603 -38.72 11.57 -5.32
CA SER A 603 -38.67 11.71 -3.87
C SER A 603 -37.61 12.75 -3.54
N ASP A 604 -38.03 14.01 -3.60
CA ASP A 604 -37.33 15.13 -2.99
C ASP A 604 -37.44 15.05 -1.46
N ALA A 605 -36.32 15.37 -0.82
CA ALA A 605 -36.16 16.14 0.42
C ALA A 605 -37.13 15.90 1.60
N ILE A 606 -36.59 15.38 2.71
CA ILE A 606 -36.96 15.86 4.05
C ILE A 606 -35.67 16.10 4.84
N ASP A 607 -35.30 17.37 4.88
CA ASP A 607 -34.47 17.99 5.91
C ASP A 607 -35.39 18.71 6.90
N THR A 608 -34.94 18.83 8.16
CA THR A 608 -35.43 19.77 9.19
C THR A 608 -36.64 19.36 10.06
N ILE A 609 -36.40 18.75 11.23
CA ILE A 609 -37.01 19.17 12.51
C ILE A 609 -36.03 18.86 13.67
N LEU A 610 -35.37 19.88 14.20
CA LEU A 610 -34.82 19.87 15.57
C LEU A 610 -34.84 21.31 16.09
N GLN A 611 -35.88 21.67 16.84
CA GLN A 611 -35.87 22.82 17.74
C GLN A 611 -36.72 22.55 18.99
N ALA A 612 -36.03 22.65 20.13
CA ALA A 612 -36.44 23.21 21.42
C ALA A 612 -37.82 22.90 22.03
N ALA A 613 -37.80 22.23 23.20
CA ALA A 613 -38.65 22.51 24.38
C ALA A 613 -37.99 21.79 25.58
N GLU A 614 -37.27 22.50 26.46
CA GLU A 614 -37.77 23.12 27.70
C GLU A 614 -38.56 22.19 28.64
N HIS A 615 -38.04 22.07 29.88
CA HIS A 615 -38.66 21.46 31.05
C HIS A 615 -40.05 22.07 31.36
N PRO A 616 -40.95 21.30 32.02
CA PRO A 616 -41.05 21.47 33.47
C PRO A 616 -41.30 20.18 34.28
N ARG A 617 -40.93 20.29 35.56
CA ARG A 617 -41.19 19.38 36.68
C ARG A 617 -42.68 18.97 36.78
N SER A 618 -42.93 17.71 37.12
CA SER A 618 -44.08 17.35 37.97
C SER A 618 -43.82 16.06 38.76
N VAL A 619 -44.39 16.03 39.95
CA VAL A 619 -44.08 15.18 41.11
C VAL A 619 -45.18 14.13 41.32
N ALA A 620 -44.77 12.89 41.62
CA ALA A 620 -45.48 11.81 42.35
C ALA A 620 -46.64 11.05 41.65
N PRO A 621 -47.10 9.89 42.19
CA PRO A 621 -46.38 8.78 42.84
C PRO A 621 -46.74 7.38 42.27
N MET A 622 -45.87 6.39 42.57
CA MET A 622 -46.08 4.94 42.40
C MET A 622 -47.33 4.41 43.15
N PRO A 623 -47.96 3.34 42.62
CA PRO A 623 -48.55 2.31 43.45
C PRO A 623 -47.74 1.01 43.38
N GLN A 624 -47.42 0.51 44.57
CA GLN A 624 -46.88 -0.83 44.84
C GLN A 624 -47.85 -1.90 44.32
N ARG A 625 -47.30 -2.92 43.65
CA ARG A 625 -47.97 -4.23 43.53
C ARG A 625 -47.01 -5.33 43.97
N THR A 626 -47.25 -5.77 45.20
CA THR A 626 -46.94 -7.10 45.72
C THR A 626 -47.66 -8.15 44.86
N SER A 627 -46.92 -9.07 44.26
CA SER A 627 -47.49 -10.31 43.74
C SER A 627 -46.60 -11.49 44.11
N ALA A 628 -47.28 -12.47 44.70
CA ALA A 628 -46.78 -13.62 45.40
C ALA A 628 -46.03 -14.63 44.51
N VAL A 629 -45.11 -15.32 45.16
CA VAL A 629 -44.43 -16.54 44.70
C VAL A 629 -45.41 -17.71 44.72
N PRO A 630 -45.57 -18.49 43.63
CA PRO A 630 -46.13 -19.83 43.71
C PRO A 630 -45.02 -20.87 43.88
N SER A 631 -45.09 -21.60 44.98
CA SER A 631 -44.36 -22.84 45.27
C SER A 631 -44.75 -23.96 44.29
N LEU A 632 -43.77 -24.66 43.73
CA LEU A 632 -43.94 -25.95 43.05
C LEU A 632 -43.25 -27.08 43.82
N PRO A 633 -43.73 -28.33 43.66
CA PRO A 633 -43.54 -29.42 44.59
C PRO A 633 -42.31 -30.29 44.29
N ALA A 634 -41.86 -30.97 45.35
CA ALA A 634 -40.83 -32.01 45.32
C ALA A 634 -41.18 -33.19 44.39
N PRO A 635 -40.17 -33.92 43.90
CA PRO A 635 -40.33 -35.33 43.61
C PRO A 635 -39.43 -36.21 44.48
N LEU A 636 -40.01 -37.37 44.76
CA LEU A 636 -39.54 -38.51 45.54
C LEU A 636 -38.29 -39.19 44.98
N ALA A 637 -37.65 -39.90 45.90
CA ALA A 637 -36.51 -40.79 45.75
C ALA A 637 -36.79 -42.05 44.90
N SER A 638 -35.75 -42.49 44.18
CA SER A 638 -35.34 -43.89 44.01
C SER A 638 -33.79 -43.86 43.93
N VAL A 639 -33.01 -44.42 44.85
CA VAL A 639 -32.80 -45.82 45.26
C VAL A 639 -32.57 -46.74 44.06
N GLY A 640 -31.29 -46.91 43.73
CA GLY A 640 -30.75 -47.90 42.78
C GLY A 640 -29.23 -47.95 42.92
N GLN A 641 -28.76 -48.83 43.80
CA GLN A 641 -27.35 -49.09 44.14
C GLN A 641 -26.76 -50.18 43.19
N PRO A 642 -25.51 -50.67 43.35
CA PRO A 642 -24.45 -50.53 42.35
C PRO A 642 -23.98 -51.86 41.73
N SER A 643 -23.28 -51.79 40.60
CA SER A 643 -22.51 -52.93 40.07
C SER A 643 -21.03 -52.61 39.93
N LYS A 644 -20.25 -53.51 40.51
CA LYS A 644 -18.79 -53.56 40.67
C LYS A 644 -18.07 -53.87 39.35
N ALA A 645 -16.96 -53.17 39.14
CA ALA A 645 -15.60 -53.71 38.94
C ALA A 645 -15.38 -54.86 37.94
N SER A 646 -14.51 -54.61 36.95
CA SER A 646 -13.26 -55.36 36.84
C SER A 646 -12.28 -54.73 35.83
N SER A 647 -11.02 -54.75 36.24
CA SER A 647 -9.76 -54.46 35.55
C SER A 647 -9.45 -55.42 34.39
N ILE A 648 -8.55 -55.03 33.47
CA ILE A 648 -7.28 -55.72 33.14
C ILE A 648 -6.64 -55.11 31.88
N GLU A 649 -5.32 -54.92 31.99
CA GLU A 649 -4.34 -54.50 30.98
C GLU A 649 -4.11 -55.57 29.90
N THR A 650 -3.77 -55.17 28.67
CA THR A 650 -2.54 -55.64 27.97
C THR A 650 -2.31 -54.87 26.66
N PRO A 651 -1.04 -54.68 26.23
CA PRO A 651 -0.67 -53.88 25.07
C PRO A 651 -0.50 -54.74 23.83
N THR A 652 -0.88 -54.21 22.66
CA THR A 652 -0.58 -54.86 21.38
C THR A 652 0.08 -53.89 20.42
N ASN A 653 1.33 -54.21 20.10
CA ASN A 653 2.12 -53.71 18.98
C ASN A 653 1.31 -53.68 17.68
N THR A 654 1.37 -52.57 16.96
CA THR A 654 1.15 -52.59 15.51
C THR A 654 2.16 -51.67 14.81
N SER A 655 2.94 -52.34 13.98
CA SER A 655 3.90 -51.87 13.00
C SER A 655 3.34 -50.79 12.07
N SER A 656 4.19 -49.78 11.81
CA SER A 656 4.05 -48.79 10.75
C SER A 656 4.11 -49.46 9.37
N SER A 657 3.01 -49.40 8.61
CA SER A 657 3.01 -49.61 7.17
C SER A 657 2.58 -48.33 6.46
N ILE A 658 3.36 -47.98 5.45
CA ILE A 658 3.18 -46.85 4.53
C ILE A 658 1.98 -47.14 3.62
N PRO A 659 1.00 -46.23 3.45
CA PRO A 659 -0.01 -46.39 2.42
C PRO A 659 0.41 -45.69 1.12
N SER A 660 0.64 -46.50 0.10
CA SER A 660 0.67 -46.11 -1.31
C SER A 660 -0.69 -45.55 -1.75
N GLY A 661 -0.65 -44.46 -2.52
CA GLY A 661 -1.84 -43.78 -3.03
C GLY A 661 -2.60 -44.63 -4.05
N ASN A 662 -3.84 -44.98 -3.70
CA ASN A 662 -4.82 -45.50 -4.63
C ASN A 662 -5.74 -44.37 -5.13
N LYS A 663 -5.88 -44.32 -6.46
CA LYS A 663 -6.80 -43.46 -7.20
C LYS A 663 -8.24 -43.79 -6.79
N ALA A 664 -8.98 -42.78 -6.33
CA ALA A 664 -10.40 -42.88 -6.09
C ALA A 664 -11.16 -42.75 -7.43
N THR A 665 -11.71 -43.86 -7.88
CA THR A 665 -12.80 -43.91 -8.87
C THR A 665 -14.08 -43.54 -8.13
N VAL A 666 -14.73 -42.44 -8.54
CA VAL A 666 -16.01 -42.00 -8.01
C VAL A 666 -17.12 -42.75 -8.75
N THR A 667 -17.77 -43.69 -8.07
CA THR A 667 -19.08 -44.23 -8.42
C THR A 667 -20.15 -43.33 -7.81
N ALA A 668 -20.94 -42.67 -8.66
CA ALA A 668 -22.14 -41.93 -8.25
C ALA A 668 -23.35 -42.89 -8.21
N PRO A 669 -24.25 -42.77 -7.22
CA PRO A 669 -25.54 -43.44 -7.25
C PRO A 669 -26.48 -42.69 -8.22
N ILE A 670 -27.14 -43.47 -9.06
CA ILE A 670 -28.25 -43.08 -9.92
C ILE A 670 -29.47 -42.92 -9.02
N ASP A 671 -29.99 -41.70 -8.90
CA ASP A 671 -31.37 -41.47 -8.49
C ASP A 671 -32.19 -41.31 -9.78
N GLU A 672 -33.16 -42.20 -9.92
CA GLU A 672 -34.21 -42.20 -10.95
C GLU A 672 -35.28 -41.15 -10.57
N ASP A 673 -36.03 -40.72 -11.58
CA ASP A 673 -37.26 -39.89 -11.51
C ASP A 673 -37.08 -38.35 -11.56
N ASP A 674 -37.09 -37.79 -12.78
CA ASP A 674 -38.30 -37.11 -13.29
C ASP A 674 -38.03 -36.57 -14.71
N ASP A 675 -38.86 -37.03 -15.65
CA ASP A 675 -38.91 -36.65 -17.06
C ASP A 675 -39.36 -35.19 -17.22
N ASP A 676 -38.47 -34.33 -17.75
CA ASP A 676 -38.86 -33.09 -18.44
C ASP A 676 -38.18 -33.08 -19.82
N ASP A 677 -38.96 -33.42 -20.84
CA ASP A 677 -38.61 -33.36 -22.26
C ASP A 677 -38.27 -31.91 -22.68
N GLU A 678 -37.00 -31.51 -22.57
CA GLU A 678 -36.48 -30.33 -23.26
C GLU A 678 -36.11 -30.70 -24.72
N PRO A 679 -36.68 -30.01 -25.73
CA PRO A 679 -36.38 -30.30 -27.13
C PRO A 679 -34.92 -29.95 -27.46
N MET A 680 -34.18 -30.95 -27.90
CA MET A 680 -32.80 -30.82 -28.39
C MET A 680 -32.66 -29.68 -29.43
N PRO A 681 -31.64 -28.81 -29.33
CA PRO A 681 -31.35 -27.85 -30.37
C PRO A 681 -30.89 -28.57 -31.65
N THR A 682 -31.44 -28.14 -32.80
CA THR A 682 -31.07 -28.65 -34.12
C THR A 682 -29.63 -28.27 -34.46
N ILE A 683 -28.79 -29.28 -34.62
CA ILE A 683 -27.40 -29.14 -35.09
C ILE A 683 -27.46 -28.83 -36.59
N ASN A 684 -27.08 -27.61 -36.96
CA ASN A 684 -26.91 -27.22 -38.35
C ASN A 684 -25.57 -27.80 -38.86
N MET A 685 -25.64 -28.75 -39.80
CA MET A 685 -24.51 -29.50 -40.36
C MET A 685 -23.99 -28.93 -41.69
N GLU A 686 -24.39 -27.73 -42.08
CA GLU A 686 -23.91 -27.07 -43.30
C GLU A 686 -22.63 -26.27 -43.05
N SER A 687 -21.49 -26.93 -42.82
CA SER A 687 -20.19 -26.34 -43.14
C SER A 687 -19.10 -27.42 -43.14
N ASP A 688 -19.14 -28.28 -44.14
CA ASP A 688 -17.99 -29.07 -44.54
C ASP A 688 -17.97 -29.15 -46.07
N SER A 689 -17.14 -28.30 -46.66
CA SER A 689 -16.70 -28.42 -48.05
C SER A 689 -15.41 -27.62 -48.21
N ASP A 690 -14.31 -28.38 -48.18
CA ASP A 690 -13.08 -28.14 -48.91
C ASP A 690 -13.36 -27.48 -50.26
N ASP A 691 -12.64 -26.41 -50.57
CA ASP A 691 -12.27 -26.11 -51.95
C ASP A 691 -10.83 -25.59 -51.98
N SER A 692 -9.98 -26.46 -52.51
CA SER A 692 -8.64 -26.21 -53.00
C SER A 692 -8.67 -25.48 -54.35
N ASP A 693 -7.91 -24.39 -54.45
CA ASP A 693 -7.10 -24.02 -55.62
C ASP A 693 -6.02 -22.98 -55.23
#